data_AF-A0A8C9TVT2-F1
#
_entry.id   AF-A0A8C9TVT2-F1
#
_cell.length_a   1.000
_cell.length_b   1.000
_cell.length_c   1.000
_cell.angle_alpha   90.00
_cell.angle_beta   90.00
_cell.angle_gamma   90.00
#
_symmetry.space_group_name_H-M   'P 1'
#
loop_
_entity.id
_entity.type
_entity.pdbx_description
1 polymer ?
#
loop_
_entity_poly.entity_id
_entity_poly.type
_entity_poly.pdbx_seq_one_letter_code
_entity_poly.pdbx_strand_id
1 'polypeptide(L)'
;MGNQLAGIAPSQILSVDSYFSDIHDYEYDRSLGSTRFFKVARAKHREGLVVVKVFAIQDPSLPLTSYKQELEELKIRLHSCQNCLPFQKATLTEKAAMLFRQFVRDNLYDRISTRPFLNNIEKKWIAFQILNAVDQAHKSGVRHGDIKTENIMVTSWNWVLLTDFASFKPTYLPEDNPADFNYFFDTSRRRTCYIAPERFVDGSMFATESDQTTPLMDLSSSSQRTRGELKQAMDIFSAGCVIAELFTEGIPLFDLSQLLAYRKGHFQTEQVLMKIEDRSVRELVAQMVQREPEKRLTAEEYLKQQRGKAFPDIFYTFLQPYMAQFAKETFQSADERVLVVRKDLENILHNLCGGEQAEKAARATESDTTKEHALAVLVSVITSCLQTLCTCDSKLAALELVLHLAERLSVEVLLDRITPYLLHFCSDSVPRVRAEALRTLTKVLALVKEVPRNDINIYPEYILPGIAHLAQDEATIVRLAYAENIALLAETALRFLELVQENNLNMEHDLNGEDAEEALHPNENYDSELQALHEMVQQKVVTLLSDPENIVKQTLMENGITRLCVFFGRQKANDVLLSHMITFLNDKNDWHLRGAFFDSIVGVAAYVGWQSSSILKPLLQQGLSDAEEFVICKALNALTCMCQLGLLQKPHIYEDGPSPFLCHPNLWICYGAVGFITVVAEHLNIADVYCKLMPHLTPFITQPIIQIDKEIVLLSVLKEPVSRSIFDYSLRSKDIGSLFRHLLLRQKKRNGLIPECPIPEDPAIAQLLKKLLSQGMTEAEEDKLLALKDFMLKSSKAKANVVDQSHLGDTMQSGVIDLAALGIMGRHVDLVKPKHESEDKRARKHTKQDSNMNEEWKSMFGSLENNNIFNHGPHIDPLQVTEGPALQPRKAALPVVQSVGGASTYQRRLTTCKTELQQLVQQKREQCTAERMAKQMMESTEWESRPPPPGWHPKGLLVAHLHEHKSAVNRIRVSEEHSIFATCSNDGTIKIWDCQKMEGKTTTTRSVLTYSRIGGHVKTLSFCQGSHYLAVASDNGSIQLLAVEANKPPKSPKVHTSQTRFWDLAYPERSYIVAGGASDSLHCPSVFYNRKIIEGTEVVQEIHSKQKSGSTEDVPRRGPESLPVGHHDIITDIATFQTTQGFIVTASRDGIVKVWK
;
A
#
# COMPACT_ATOMS: atom_id res chain seq x y z
N MET A 1 -59.57 -25.30 -6.10
CA MET A 1 -59.41 -26.57 -6.88
C MET A 1 -58.68 -27.68 -6.09
N GLY A 2 -58.32 -27.48 -4.81
CA GLY A 2 -57.40 -28.37 -4.09
C GLY A 2 -57.74 -29.87 -3.97
N ASN A 3 -59.00 -30.29 -4.07
CA ASN A 3 -59.39 -31.69 -3.80
C ASN A 3 -59.31 -32.65 -5.02
N GLN A 4 -59.22 -32.16 -6.26
CA GLN A 4 -59.09 -33.03 -7.44
C GLN A 4 -57.63 -33.30 -7.82
N LEU A 5 -56.75 -32.30 -7.71
CA LEU A 5 -55.31 -32.46 -7.93
C LEU A 5 -54.58 -33.23 -6.81
N ALA A 6 -55.25 -33.49 -5.68
CA ALA A 6 -54.70 -34.29 -4.58
C ALA A 6 -55.08 -35.79 -4.63
N GLY A 7 -55.97 -36.19 -5.55
CA GLY A 7 -56.56 -37.53 -5.58
C GLY A 7 -55.74 -38.60 -6.30
N ILE A 8 -54.78 -38.21 -7.15
CA ILE A 8 -53.94 -39.14 -7.93
C ILE A 8 -52.53 -39.14 -7.34
N ALA A 9 -52.27 -40.05 -6.40
CA ALA A 9 -50.91 -40.34 -5.99
C ALA A 9 -50.12 -40.85 -7.23
N PRO A 10 -48.95 -40.29 -7.56
CA PRO A 10 -48.19 -40.71 -8.73
C PRO A 10 -47.74 -42.17 -8.54
N SER A 11 -47.85 -42.97 -9.60
CA SER A 11 -47.48 -44.39 -9.59
C SER A 11 -46.00 -44.64 -9.22
N GLN A 12 -45.14 -43.63 -9.39
CA GLN A 12 -43.78 -43.59 -8.87
C GLN A 12 -43.45 -42.20 -8.29
N ILE A 13 -43.03 -42.14 -7.03
CA ILE A 13 -42.49 -40.92 -6.41
C ILE A 13 -40.99 -40.86 -6.73
N LEU A 14 -40.66 -40.22 -7.85
CA LEU A 14 -39.27 -39.99 -8.27
C LEU A 14 -38.56 -38.97 -7.37
N SER A 15 -37.28 -39.21 -7.04
CA SER A 15 -36.41 -38.29 -6.29
C SER A 15 -35.96 -37.10 -7.14
N VAL A 16 -35.56 -35.98 -6.53
CA VAL A 16 -35.37 -34.70 -7.27
C VAL A 16 -34.22 -34.77 -8.28
N ASP A 17 -33.15 -35.49 -7.93
CA ASP A 17 -32.01 -35.83 -8.76
C ASP A 17 -32.38 -36.61 -10.04
N SER A 18 -33.34 -37.53 -9.97
CA SER A 18 -33.74 -38.38 -11.11
C SER A 18 -34.35 -37.60 -12.27
N TYR A 19 -34.80 -36.35 -12.06
CA TYR A 19 -35.25 -35.48 -13.14
C TYR A 19 -34.09 -34.77 -13.87
N PHE A 20 -32.89 -34.69 -13.28
CA PHE A 20 -31.72 -34.08 -13.90
C PHE A 20 -31.06 -34.97 -14.97
N SER A 21 -31.41 -36.26 -15.07
CA SER A 21 -30.91 -37.16 -16.13
C SER A 21 -31.14 -36.61 -17.53
N ASP A 22 -32.20 -35.84 -17.70
CA ASP A 22 -32.67 -35.37 -19.00
C ASP A 22 -31.99 -34.04 -19.41
N ILE A 23 -31.12 -33.46 -18.57
CA ILE A 23 -30.51 -32.13 -18.75
C ILE A 23 -28.99 -32.15 -18.56
N HIS A 24 -28.24 -32.04 -19.66
CA HIS A 24 -26.79 -32.25 -19.68
C HIS A 24 -25.96 -31.04 -19.22
N ASP A 25 -26.53 -29.83 -19.19
CA ASP A 25 -25.82 -28.60 -18.83
C ASP A 25 -25.77 -28.32 -17.31
N TYR A 26 -26.54 -29.08 -16.50
CA TYR A 26 -26.76 -28.79 -15.08
C TYR A 26 -26.51 -30.03 -14.21
N GLU A 27 -25.55 -29.95 -13.29
CA GLU A 27 -25.23 -31.02 -12.33
C GLU A 27 -26.01 -30.81 -11.04
N TYR A 28 -26.80 -31.79 -10.58
CA TYR A 28 -27.49 -31.73 -9.29
C TYR A 28 -26.49 -31.67 -8.13
N ASP A 29 -26.70 -30.76 -7.17
CA ASP A 29 -25.82 -30.57 -6.01
C ASP A 29 -26.49 -30.94 -4.68
N ARG A 30 -27.70 -30.44 -4.41
CA ARG A 30 -28.50 -30.81 -3.23
C ARG A 30 -29.97 -30.45 -3.35
N SER A 31 -30.83 -31.14 -2.61
CA SER A 31 -32.20 -30.72 -2.38
C SER A 31 -32.22 -29.52 -1.44
N LEU A 32 -33.06 -28.52 -1.75
CA LEU A 32 -33.38 -27.38 -0.89
C LEU A 32 -34.77 -27.54 -0.24
N GLY A 33 -35.40 -28.71 -0.39
CA GLY A 33 -36.71 -29.04 0.17
C GLY A 33 -37.79 -29.24 -0.89
N SER A 34 -39.03 -29.44 -0.43
CA SER A 34 -40.20 -29.51 -1.30
C SER A 34 -41.33 -28.68 -0.71
N THR A 35 -41.92 -27.84 -1.57
CA THR A 35 -43.24 -27.27 -1.31
C THR A 35 -44.32 -28.28 -1.72
N ARG A 36 -45.61 -27.95 -1.53
CA ARG A 36 -46.72 -28.78 -2.04
C ARG A 36 -46.77 -28.85 -3.59
N PHE A 37 -46.13 -27.90 -4.27
CA PHE A 37 -46.25 -27.71 -5.73
C PHE A 37 -44.94 -27.98 -6.48
N PHE A 38 -43.81 -27.52 -5.94
CA PHE A 38 -42.47 -27.70 -6.50
C PHE A 38 -41.55 -28.46 -5.53
N LYS A 39 -40.79 -29.42 -6.08
CA LYS A 39 -39.52 -29.90 -5.51
C LYS A 39 -38.44 -28.85 -5.84
N VAL A 40 -37.58 -28.49 -4.89
CA VAL A 40 -36.58 -27.44 -5.08
C VAL A 40 -35.19 -28.03 -4.89
N ALA A 41 -34.30 -27.80 -5.85
CA ALA A 41 -32.92 -28.24 -5.81
C ALA A 41 -31.95 -27.09 -6.10
N ARG A 42 -30.72 -27.22 -5.58
CA ARG A 42 -29.55 -26.48 -6.02
C ARG A 42 -28.80 -27.34 -7.05
N ALA A 43 -28.35 -26.71 -8.12
CA ALA A 43 -27.55 -27.34 -9.15
C ALA A 43 -26.36 -26.44 -9.53
N LYS A 44 -25.33 -27.03 -10.13
CA LYS A 44 -24.18 -26.34 -10.70
C LYS A 44 -24.39 -26.17 -12.20
N HIS A 45 -24.16 -24.96 -12.69
CA HIS A 45 -24.04 -24.62 -14.11
C HIS A 45 -22.60 -24.16 -14.37
N ARG A 46 -22.17 -24.10 -15.64
CA ARG A 46 -20.83 -23.60 -16.01
C ARG A 46 -20.57 -22.16 -15.54
N GLU A 47 -21.64 -21.37 -15.38
CA GLU A 47 -21.59 -19.97 -14.97
C GLU A 47 -21.77 -19.75 -13.46
N GLY A 48 -22.07 -20.81 -12.68
CA GLY A 48 -22.27 -20.70 -11.23
C GLY A 48 -23.38 -21.59 -10.67
N LEU A 49 -23.79 -21.31 -9.43
CA LEU A 49 -24.87 -22.05 -8.74
C LEU A 49 -26.25 -21.52 -9.12
N VAL A 50 -27.19 -22.45 -9.36
CA VAL A 50 -28.59 -22.15 -9.70
C VAL A 50 -29.57 -22.86 -8.76
N VAL A 51 -30.76 -22.28 -8.61
CA VAL A 51 -31.95 -22.94 -8.07
C VAL A 51 -32.77 -23.49 -9.22
N VAL A 52 -33.18 -24.75 -9.09
CA VAL A 52 -34.10 -25.42 -10.00
C VAL A 52 -35.37 -25.77 -9.23
N LYS A 53 -36.52 -25.26 -9.68
CA LYS A 53 -37.84 -25.68 -9.20
C LYS A 53 -38.43 -26.67 -10.19
N VAL A 54 -38.68 -27.89 -9.72
CA VAL A 54 -39.17 -29.02 -10.51
C VAL A 54 -40.64 -29.28 -10.16
N PHE A 55 -41.52 -29.12 -11.15
CA PHE A 55 -42.91 -29.51 -11.11
C PHE A 55 -43.05 -30.86 -11.83
N ALA A 56 -43.51 -31.90 -11.11
CA ALA A 56 -43.71 -33.22 -11.71
C ALA A 56 -45.03 -33.24 -12.51
N ILE A 57 -44.96 -33.60 -13.79
CA ILE A 57 -46.15 -33.66 -14.65
C ILE A 57 -46.89 -34.97 -14.34
N GLN A 58 -48.09 -34.86 -13.78
CA GLN A 58 -48.97 -35.99 -13.48
C GLN A 58 -50.13 -36.08 -14.49
N ASP A 59 -50.60 -34.93 -14.99
CA ASP A 59 -51.65 -34.80 -15.98
C ASP A 59 -51.12 -34.07 -17.22
N PRO A 60 -50.99 -34.75 -18.38
CA PRO A 60 -50.55 -34.15 -19.63
C PRO A 60 -51.51 -33.09 -20.22
N SER A 61 -52.75 -33.00 -19.74
CA SER A 61 -53.75 -32.04 -20.24
C SER A 61 -53.56 -30.61 -19.71
N LEU A 62 -52.65 -30.42 -18.73
CA LEU A 62 -52.35 -29.10 -18.17
C LEU A 62 -51.71 -28.16 -19.20
N PRO A 63 -52.13 -26.89 -19.31
CA PRO A 63 -51.66 -25.94 -20.32
C PRO A 63 -50.27 -25.33 -19.99
N LEU A 64 -49.28 -26.18 -19.68
CA LEU A 64 -47.94 -25.78 -19.24
C LEU A 64 -47.18 -24.91 -20.26
N THR A 65 -47.48 -25.07 -21.55
CA THR A 65 -46.90 -24.23 -22.63
C THR A 65 -47.31 -22.76 -22.51
N SER A 66 -48.54 -22.46 -22.09
CA SER A 66 -49.02 -21.09 -21.89
C SER A 66 -48.30 -20.44 -20.69
N TYR A 67 -48.18 -21.15 -19.57
CA TYR A 67 -47.40 -20.67 -18.42
C TYR A 67 -45.92 -20.47 -18.74
N LYS A 68 -45.33 -21.29 -19.62
CA LYS A 68 -43.96 -21.07 -20.10
C LYS A 68 -43.84 -19.76 -20.90
N GLN A 69 -44.81 -19.43 -21.75
CA GLN A 69 -44.82 -18.18 -22.51
C GLN A 69 -44.94 -16.97 -21.57
N GLU A 70 -45.87 -17.00 -20.60
CA GLU A 70 -46.01 -15.95 -19.58
C GLU A 70 -44.70 -15.72 -18.80
N LEU A 71 -43.97 -16.77 -18.45
CA LEU A 71 -42.70 -16.66 -17.72
C LEU A 71 -41.58 -16.04 -18.56
N GLU A 72 -41.47 -16.35 -19.85
CA GLU A 72 -40.51 -15.67 -20.74
C GLU A 72 -40.93 -14.21 -21.00
N GLU A 73 -42.22 -13.90 -21.11
CA GLU A 73 -42.72 -12.50 -21.17
C GLU A 73 -42.41 -11.70 -19.89
N LEU A 74 -42.57 -12.32 -18.71
CA LEU A 74 -42.20 -11.72 -17.43
C LEU A 74 -40.69 -11.45 -17.36
N LYS A 75 -39.86 -12.41 -17.79
CA LYS A 75 -38.41 -12.25 -17.89
C LYS A 75 -38.01 -11.10 -18.83
N ILE A 76 -38.65 -10.96 -19.98
CA ILE A 76 -38.41 -9.85 -20.92
C ILE A 76 -38.79 -8.51 -20.27
N ARG A 77 -39.99 -8.40 -19.68
CA ARG A 77 -40.47 -7.16 -19.03
C ARG A 77 -39.65 -6.73 -17.81
N LEU A 78 -39.09 -7.69 -17.08
CA LEU A 78 -38.28 -7.43 -15.88
C LEU A 78 -36.78 -7.34 -16.17
N HIS A 79 -36.32 -7.46 -17.43
CA HIS A 79 -34.89 -7.45 -17.77
C HIS A 79 -34.16 -6.15 -17.37
N SER A 80 -34.86 -5.01 -17.34
CA SER A 80 -34.33 -3.72 -16.90
C SER A 80 -34.39 -3.49 -15.38
N CYS A 81 -35.09 -4.35 -14.63
CA CYS A 81 -35.40 -4.16 -13.22
C CYS A 81 -34.30 -4.77 -12.31
N GLN A 82 -33.41 -3.93 -11.81
CA GLN A 82 -32.22 -4.33 -11.04
C GLN A 82 -32.53 -5.05 -9.71
N ASN A 83 -33.70 -4.80 -9.12
CA ASN A 83 -34.13 -5.42 -7.87
C ASN A 83 -35.12 -6.58 -8.08
N CYS A 84 -35.32 -7.04 -9.33
CA CYS A 84 -36.18 -8.16 -9.67
C CYS A 84 -35.37 -9.30 -10.31
N LEU A 85 -35.48 -10.51 -9.76
CA LEU A 85 -34.81 -11.70 -10.30
C LEU A 85 -35.87 -12.72 -10.76
N PRO A 86 -36.39 -12.59 -12.00
CA PRO A 86 -37.27 -13.59 -12.61
C PRO A 86 -36.52 -14.89 -12.92
N PHE A 87 -37.27 -15.96 -13.22
CA PHE A 87 -36.70 -17.19 -13.78
C PHE A 87 -36.03 -16.90 -15.12
N GLN A 88 -34.79 -17.38 -15.29
CA GLN A 88 -33.94 -17.10 -16.44
C GLN A 88 -34.13 -18.11 -17.58
N LYS A 89 -34.62 -19.31 -17.26
CA LYS A 89 -34.92 -20.38 -18.23
C LYS A 89 -36.06 -21.24 -17.71
N ALA A 90 -36.98 -21.63 -18.61
CA ALA A 90 -38.03 -22.60 -18.35
C ALA A 90 -37.93 -23.78 -19.34
N THR A 91 -37.63 -24.97 -18.82
CA THR A 91 -37.54 -26.22 -19.60
C THR A 91 -38.78 -27.07 -19.34
N LEU A 92 -39.32 -27.71 -20.37
CA LEU A 92 -40.42 -28.65 -20.28
C LEU A 92 -39.92 -29.99 -20.83
N THR A 93 -39.99 -31.05 -20.03
CA THR A 93 -39.74 -32.44 -20.44
C THR A 93 -41.05 -33.24 -20.32
N GLU A 94 -41.06 -34.48 -20.81
CA GLU A 94 -42.23 -35.37 -20.70
C GLU A 94 -42.64 -35.66 -19.23
N LYS A 95 -41.67 -35.61 -18.31
CA LYS A 95 -41.84 -35.97 -16.89
C LYS A 95 -41.96 -34.75 -15.95
N ALA A 96 -41.41 -33.60 -16.34
CA ALA A 96 -41.34 -32.44 -15.47
C ALA A 96 -41.26 -31.09 -16.21
N ALA A 97 -41.83 -30.05 -15.61
CA ALA A 97 -41.49 -28.67 -15.91
C ALA A 97 -40.44 -28.16 -14.93
N MET A 98 -39.39 -27.50 -15.42
CA MET A 98 -38.26 -27.01 -14.63
C MET A 98 -38.02 -25.53 -14.82
N LEU A 99 -37.95 -24.79 -13.72
CA LEU A 99 -37.70 -23.36 -13.69
C LEU A 99 -36.33 -23.08 -13.07
N PHE A 100 -35.47 -22.34 -13.78
CA PHE A 100 -34.09 -22.06 -13.38
C PHE A 100 -33.90 -20.58 -13.03
N ARG A 101 -33.27 -20.30 -11.89
CA ARG A 101 -32.78 -18.96 -11.52
C ARG A 101 -31.43 -19.03 -10.82
N GLN A 102 -30.73 -17.91 -10.70
CA GLN A 102 -29.50 -17.83 -9.90
C GLN A 102 -29.75 -18.24 -8.43
N PHE A 103 -28.80 -18.94 -7.82
CA PHE A 103 -28.81 -19.21 -6.39
C PHE A 103 -28.36 -17.96 -5.61
N VAL A 104 -29.22 -17.49 -4.72
CA VAL A 104 -28.89 -16.52 -3.67
C VAL A 104 -29.00 -17.28 -2.35
N ARG A 105 -28.04 -17.07 -1.44
CA ARG A 105 -27.87 -17.91 -0.24
C ARG A 105 -29.01 -17.73 0.75
N ASP A 106 -29.34 -16.48 1.07
CA ASP A 106 -30.19 -16.13 2.19
C ASP A 106 -31.45 -15.39 1.69
N ASN A 107 -32.62 -15.78 2.21
CA ASN A 107 -33.85 -14.98 2.06
C ASN A 107 -33.95 -13.97 3.21
N LEU A 108 -34.86 -13.01 3.11
CA LEU A 108 -35.01 -11.95 4.10
C LEU A 108 -35.38 -12.49 5.49
N TYR A 109 -36.21 -13.54 5.56
CA TYR A 109 -36.59 -14.18 6.83
C TYR A 109 -35.37 -14.76 7.57
N ASP A 110 -34.56 -15.56 6.89
CA ASP A 110 -33.35 -16.15 7.48
C ASP A 110 -32.30 -15.06 7.81
N ARG A 111 -32.20 -14.01 6.98
CA ARG A 111 -31.24 -12.91 7.17
C ARG A 111 -31.52 -12.08 8.42
N ILE A 112 -32.79 -11.85 8.78
CA ILE A 112 -33.17 -11.06 9.98
C ILE A 112 -32.59 -11.69 11.26
N SER A 113 -32.61 -13.03 11.36
CA SER A 113 -32.19 -13.77 12.56
C SER A 113 -30.71 -14.18 12.55
N THR A 114 -29.97 -13.89 11.48
CA THR A 114 -28.56 -14.31 11.31
C THR A 114 -27.59 -13.21 11.75
N ARG A 115 -26.58 -13.57 12.56
CA ARG A 115 -25.51 -12.64 12.97
C ARG A 115 -24.51 -12.36 11.81
N PRO A 116 -23.98 -11.13 11.68
CA PRO A 116 -24.30 -9.94 12.47
C PRO A 116 -25.71 -9.42 12.17
N PHE A 117 -26.42 -9.03 13.22
CA PHE A 117 -27.80 -8.55 13.12
C PHE A 117 -27.88 -7.25 12.30
N LEU A 118 -29.03 -6.99 11.68
CA LEU A 118 -29.24 -5.81 10.85
C LEU A 118 -29.40 -4.56 11.72
N ASN A 119 -28.51 -3.58 11.53
CA ASN A 119 -28.63 -2.27 12.19
C ASN A 119 -29.85 -1.52 11.61
N ASN A 120 -30.40 -0.55 12.35
CA ASN A 120 -31.62 0.19 11.93
C ASN A 120 -31.49 0.79 10.52
N ILE A 121 -30.31 1.32 10.16
CA ILE A 121 -30.06 1.84 8.82
C ILE A 121 -30.05 0.78 7.72
N GLU A 122 -29.61 -0.45 8.01
CA GLU A 122 -29.67 -1.57 7.05
C GLU A 122 -31.11 -2.08 6.90
N LYS A 123 -31.89 -2.11 7.99
CA LYS A 123 -33.35 -2.37 7.93
C LYS A 123 -34.04 -1.33 7.01
N LYS A 124 -33.69 -0.04 7.14
CA LYS A 124 -34.17 1.05 6.25
C LYS A 124 -33.70 0.88 4.80
N TRP A 125 -32.43 0.51 4.57
CA TRP A 125 -31.87 0.27 3.25
C TRP A 125 -32.55 -0.90 2.51
N ILE A 126 -32.86 -1.98 3.23
CA ILE A 126 -33.62 -3.12 2.69
C ILE A 126 -35.06 -2.69 2.37
N ALA A 127 -35.75 -2.00 3.28
CA ALA A 127 -37.13 -1.52 3.06
C ALA A 127 -37.24 -0.55 1.86
N PHE A 128 -36.27 0.36 1.70
CA PHE A 128 -36.14 1.23 0.53
C PHE A 128 -36.00 0.44 -0.77
N GLN A 129 -35.13 -0.58 -0.80
CA GLN A 129 -34.98 -1.43 -1.99
C GLN A 129 -36.21 -2.30 -2.28
N ILE A 130 -36.95 -2.77 -1.26
CA ILE A 130 -38.22 -3.50 -1.44
C ILE A 130 -39.23 -2.60 -2.18
N LEU A 131 -39.39 -1.35 -1.75
CA LEU A 131 -40.26 -0.39 -2.43
C LEU A 131 -39.79 -0.10 -3.87
N ASN A 132 -38.48 0.05 -4.09
CA ASN A 132 -37.92 0.20 -5.44
C ASN A 132 -38.18 -1.03 -6.32
N ALA A 133 -38.11 -2.25 -5.79
CA ALA A 133 -38.40 -3.48 -6.52
C ALA A 133 -39.88 -3.54 -6.96
N VAL A 134 -40.80 -3.15 -6.07
CA VAL A 134 -42.24 -3.07 -6.37
C VAL A 134 -42.52 -1.98 -7.41
N ASP A 135 -41.92 -0.79 -7.27
CA ASP A 135 -42.05 0.30 -8.23
C ASP A 135 -41.51 -0.08 -9.62
N GLN A 136 -40.31 -0.68 -9.70
CA GLN A 136 -39.73 -1.20 -10.95
C GLN A 136 -40.66 -2.22 -11.62
N ALA A 137 -41.18 -3.19 -10.87
CA ALA A 137 -42.13 -4.17 -11.41
C ALA A 137 -43.42 -3.52 -11.91
N HIS A 138 -44.01 -2.61 -11.13
CA HIS A 138 -45.26 -1.93 -11.45
C HIS A 138 -45.12 -1.03 -12.69
N LYS A 139 -43.99 -0.35 -12.87
CA LYS A 139 -43.66 0.43 -14.07
C LYS A 139 -43.48 -0.44 -15.32
N SER A 140 -42.94 -1.63 -15.17
CA SER A 140 -42.91 -2.65 -16.23
C SER A 140 -44.26 -3.36 -16.45
N GLY A 141 -45.34 -2.91 -15.82
CA GLY A 141 -46.68 -3.48 -15.95
C GLY A 141 -46.84 -4.86 -15.29
N VAL A 142 -45.89 -5.27 -14.45
CA VAL A 142 -45.88 -6.55 -13.74
C VAL A 142 -46.37 -6.35 -12.31
N ARG A 143 -47.19 -7.28 -11.81
CA ARG A 143 -47.65 -7.32 -10.41
C ARG A 143 -47.28 -8.69 -9.86
N HIS A 144 -46.89 -8.76 -8.59
CA HIS A 144 -46.26 -9.97 -8.04
C HIS A 144 -47.27 -10.96 -7.46
N GLY A 145 -48.24 -10.49 -6.68
CA GLY A 145 -49.31 -11.30 -6.10
C GLY A 145 -48.89 -12.32 -5.03
N ASP A 146 -47.64 -12.28 -4.55
CA ASP A 146 -47.09 -13.22 -3.55
C ASP A 146 -45.85 -12.62 -2.84
N ILE A 147 -45.88 -11.34 -2.47
CA ILE A 147 -44.75 -10.70 -1.77
C ILE A 147 -44.75 -11.18 -0.31
N LYS A 148 -43.62 -11.73 0.14
CA LYS A 148 -43.41 -12.26 1.49
C LYS A 148 -41.91 -12.39 1.78
N THR A 149 -41.55 -12.54 3.05
CA THR A 149 -40.15 -12.60 3.51
C THR A 149 -39.35 -13.77 2.91
N GLU A 150 -40.00 -14.88 2.53
CA GLU A 150 -39.32 -16.00 1.87
C GLU A 150 -39.06 -15.82 0.37
N ASN A 151 -39.80 -14.93 -0.31
CA ASN A 151 -39.66 -14.66 -1.75
C ASN A 151 -38.71 -13.48 -2.05
N ILE A 152 -38.28 -12.77 -1.01
CA ILE A 152 -37.31 -11.69 -1.08
C ILE A 152 -35.94 -12.26 -0.73
N MET A 153 -35.05 -12.31 -1.72
CA MET A 153 -33.68 -12.76 -1.55
C MET A 153 -32.77 -11.58 -1.17
N VAL A 154 -31.79 -11.83 -0.29
CA VAL A 154 -30.84 -10.81 0.17
C VAL A 154 -29.43 -11.32 -0.09
N THR A 155 -28.57 -10.48 -0.67
CA THR A 155 -27.15 -10.82 -0.87
C THR A 155 -26.34 -10.63 0.41
N SER A 156 -25.10 -11.12 0.42
CA SER A 156 -24.14 -10.90 1.52
C SER A 156 -23.79 -9.42 1.78
N TRP A 157 -24.19 -8.50 0.91
CA TRP A 157 -24.00 -7.05 1.00
C TRP A 157 -25.33 -6.29 1.07
N ASN A 158 -26.37 -6.96 1.60
CA ASN A 158 -27.71 -6.42 1.82
C ASN A 158 -28.41 -5.85 0.54
N TRP A 159 -28.05 -6.34 -0.65
CA TRP A 159 -28.78 -6.03 -1.89
C TRP A 159 -30.02 -6.90 -2.00
N VAL A 160 -31.16 -6.30 -2.34
CA VAL A 160 -32.47 -6.96 -2.37
C VAL A 160 -32.86 -7.38 -3.78
N LEU A 161 -33.29 -8.63 -3.92
CA LEU A 161 -33.80 -9.24 -5.15
C LEU A 161 -35.15 -9.89 -4.90
N LEU A 162 -36.22 -9.31 -5.45
CA LEU A 162 -37.56 -9.88 -5.43
C LEU A 162 -37.63 -11.06 -6.44
N THR A 163 -37.99 -12.25 -5.96
CA THR A 163 -38.02 -13.49 -6.75
C THR A 163 -39.39 -14.16 -6.74
N ASP A 164 -39.57 -15.16 -7.59
CA ASP A 164 -40.74 -16.05 -7.56
C ASP A 164 -42.09 -15.38 -7.88
N PHE A 165 -42.07 -14.45 -8.85
CA PHE A 165 -43.26 -13.88 -9.49
C PHE A 165 -44.25 -14.97 -9.93
N ALA A 166 -45.46 -14.95 -9.39
CA ALA A 166 -46.35 -16.10 -9.36
C ALA A 166 -47.66 -15.91 -10.16
N SER A 167 -47.56 -15.62 -11.47
CA SER A 167 -48.73 -15.41 -12.35
C SER A 167 -49.71 -16.61 -12.42
N PHE A 168 -49.25 -17.79 -12.03
CA PHE A 168 -50.03 -19.04 -11.99
C PHE A 168 -50.86 -19.23 -10.71
N LYS A 169 -50.70 -18.38 -9.68
CA LYS A 169 -51.52 -18.45 -8.45
C LYS A 169 -52.87 -17.76 -8.63
N PRO A 170 -53.93 -18.20 -7.93
CA PRO A 170 -55.24 -17.56 -8.01
C PRO A 170 -55.21 -16.13 -7.43
N THR A 171 -55.83 -15.18 -8.14
CA THR A 171 -55.94 -13.79 -7.68
C THR A 171 -56.86 -13.67 -6.48
N TYR A 172 -58.06 -14.25 -6.56
CA TYR A 172 -59.06 -14.23 -5.50
C TYR A 172 -59.15 -15.59 -4.79
N LEU A 173 -59.44 -15.56 -3.48
CA LEU A 173 -59.54 -16.71 -2.59
C LEU A 173 -60.92 -16.70 -1.89
N PRO A 174 -61.56 -17.86 -1.69
CA PRO A 174 -62.78 -17.94 -0.90
C PRO A 174 -62.49 -17.69 0.58
N GLU A 175 -63.31 -16.87 1.24
CA GLU A 175 -63.20 -16.61 2.68
C GLU A 175 -63.55 -17.84 3.54
N ASP A 176 -64.60 -18.58 3.15
CA ASP A 176 -65.16 -19.68 3.95
C ASP A 176 -64.28 -20.95 3.95
N ASN A 177 -63.32 -21.05 3.03
CA ASN A 177 -62.51 -22.25 2.84
C ASN A 177 -61.01 -21.94 2.77
N PRO A 178 -60.24 -22.15 3.86
CA PRO A 178 -58.80 -21.88 3.88
C PRO A 178 -57.96 -22.88 3.07
N ALA A 179 -58.56 -23.90 2.43
CA ALA A 179 -57.83 -24.93 1.70
C ALA A 179 -56.97 -24.37 0.55
N ASP A 180 -57.51 -23.47 -0.28
CA ASP A 180 -56.74 -22.90 -1.40
C ASP A 180 -55.64 -21.93 -0.88
N PHE A 181 -55.87 -21.20 0.24
CA PHE A 181 -54.80 -20.42 0.92
C PHE A 181 -53.67 -21.34 1.44
N ASN A 182 -54.03 -22.39 2.18
CA ASN A 182 -53.09 -23.37 2.75
C ASN A 182 -52.34 -24.19 1.68
N TYR A 183 -52.87 -24.23 0.45
CA TYR A 183 -52.26 -24.93 -0.67
C TYR A 183 -51.27 -24.04 -1.43
N PHE A 184 -51.67 -22.81 -1.79
CA PHE A 184 -50.88 -21.92 -2.63
C PHE A 184 -49.97 -20.95 -1.87
N PHE A 185 -50.33 -20.53 -0.66
CA PHE A 185 -49.69 -19.39 0.03
C PHE A 185 -48.95 -19.78 1.32
N ASP A 186 -49.55 -20.59 2.23
CA ASP A 186 -48.88 -21.13 3.43
C ASP A 186 -48.01 -22.38 3.11
N THR A 187 -47.11 -22.24 2.14
CA THR A 187 -46.18 -23.32 1.77
C THR A 187 -45.08 -23.57 2.81
N SER A 188 -44.77 -22.58 3.65
CA SER A 188 -43.79 -22.66 4.75
C SER A 188 -44.37 -23.20 6.06
N ARG A 189 -45.70 -23.41 6.16
CA ARG A 189 -46.42 -23.81 7.39
C ARG A 189 -46.24 -22.84 8.57
N ARG A 190 -45.78 -21.62 8.32
CA ARG A 190 -45.59 -20.57 9.34
C ARG A 190 -46.93 -19.96 9.80
N ARG A 191 -48.04 -20.24 9.10
CA ARG A 191 -49.38 -19.69 9.34
C ARG A 191 -49.49 -18.16 9.17
N THR A 192 -48.46 -17.52 8.62
CA THR A 192 -48.39 -16.09 8.34
C THR A 192 -49.18 -15.69 7.11
N CYS A 193 -49.82 -14.52 7.12
CA CYS A 193 -50.63 -14.03 6.00
C CYS A 193 -50.18 -12.64 5.53
N TYR A 194 -49.50 -12.58 4.38
CA TYR A 194 -49.10 -11.34 3.71
C TYR A 194 -50.12 -10.87 2.67
N ILE A 195 -51.20 -11.62 2.47
CA ILE A 195 -52.14 -11.42 1.37
C ILE A 195 -53.09 -10.26 1.68
N ALA A 196 -53.34 -9.39 0.70
CA ALA A 196 -54.22 -8.24 0.89
C ALA A 196 -55.68 -8.66 1.18
N PRO A 197 -56.39 -7.98 2.09
CA PRO A 197 -57.71 -8.40 2.56
C PRO A 197 -58.75 -8.45 1.43
N GLU A 198 -58.66 -7.56 0.44
CA GLU A 198 -59.55 -7.54 -0.72
C GLU A 198 -59.37 -8.71 -1.70
N ARG A 199 -58.37 -9.57 -1.50
CA ARG A 199 -58.22 -10.82 -2.26
C ARG A 199 -59.08 -11.96 -1.73
N PHE A 200 -59.59 -11.84 -0.51
CA PHE A 200 -60.60 -12.75 0.01
C PHE A 200 -61.98 -12.28 -0.43
N VAL A 201 -62.77 -13.18 -0.99
CA VAL A 201 -64.14 -12.91 -1.48
C VAL A 201 -65.12 -13.91 -0.87
N ASP A 202 -66.38 -13.48 -0.77
CA ASP A 202 -67.47 -14.30 -0.24
C ASP A 202 -67.75 -15.48 -1.19
N GLY A 203 -67.91 -16.69 -0.63
CA GLY A 203 -68.08 -17.92 -1.42
C GLY A 203 -69.28 -17.88 -2.38
N SER A 204 -70.28 -17.06 -2.08
CA SER A 204 -71.47 -16.85 -2.93
C SER A 204 -71.14 -16.31 -4.33
N MET A 205 -70.09 -15.49 -4.49
CA MET A 205 -69.67 -14.98 -5.81
C MET A 205 -69.09 -16.05 -6.74
N PHE A 206 -68.71 -17.22 -6.23
CA PHE A 206 -68.29 -18.36 -7.05
C PHE A 206 -69.44 -19.29 -7.47
N ALA A 207 -70.64 -19.09 -6.92
CA ALA A 207 -71.76 -20.03 -7.06
C ALA A 207 -72.83 -19.62 -8.11
N THR A 208 -72.89 -18.35 -8.51
CA THR A 208 -73.92 -17.83 -9.42
C THR A 208 -73.57 -18.04 -10.90
N GLU A 209 -73.51 -19.29 -11.35
CA GLU A 209 -73.75 -19.76 -12.74
C GLU A 209 -73.50 -21.28 -12.83
N SER A 210 -74.33 -22.08 -12.15
CA SER A 210 -74.37 -23.53 -12.34
C SER A 210 -75.75 -23.94 -12.85
N ASP A 211 -75.97 -23.82 -14.16
CA ASP A 211 -77.18 -24.33 -14.80
C ASP A 211 -77.24 -25.86 -14.66
N GLN A 212 -78.30 -26.33 -13.99
CA GLN A 212 -78.44 -27.73 -13.62
C GLN A 212 -78.96 -28.58 -14.79
N THR A 213 -78.11 -28.93 -15.77
CA THR A 213 -78.22 -30.21 -16.52
C THR A 213 -77.07 -30.40 -17.53
N THR A 214 -75.94 -31.00 -17.12
CA THR A 214 -75.15 -32.00 -17.91
C THR A 214 -73.83 -32.32 -17.18
N PRO A 215 -73.53 -33.60 -16.86
CA PRO A 215 -72.30 -33.96 -16.14
C PRO A 215 -71.13 -34.27 -17.10
N LEU A 216 -70.79 -33.34 -18.00
CA LEU A 216 -69.62 -33.44 -18.90
C LEU A 216 -69.41 -32.11 -19.65
N MET A 217 -68.50 -31.25 -19.19
CA MET A 217 -68.07 -30.07 -19.95
C MET A 217 -66.61 -29.65 -19.66
N ASP A 218 -65.77 -29.97 -20.65
CA ASP A 218 -64.72 -29.14 -21.24
C ASP A 218 -63.86 -28.21 -20.34
N LEU A 219 -62.60 -28.61 -20.10
CA LEU A 219 -61.60 -27.86 -19.33
C LEU A 219 -60.97 -26.66 -20.08
N SER A 220 -61.37 -26.38 -21.32
CA SER A 220 -60.69 -25.39 -22.18
C SER A 220 -61.00 -23.91 -21.88
N SER A 221 -62.08 -23.58 -21.17
CA SER A 221 -62.60 -22.20 -21.09
C SER A 221 -62.83 -21.63 -19.69
N SER A 222 -62.91 -22.46 -18.64
CA SER A 222 -63.29 -22.02 -17.29
C SER A 222 -62.14 -21.41 -16.47
N SER A 223 -60.88 -21.70 -16.83
CA SER A 223 -59.67 -21.27 -16.11
C SER A 223 -59.39 -19.76 -16.17
N GLN A 224 -60.04 -19.02 -17.07
CA GLN A 224 -59.99 -17.55 -17.10
C GLN A 224 -60.91 -16.90 -16.06
N ARG A 225 -62.01 -17.54 -15.63
CA ARG A 225 -63.05 -16.90 -14.78
C ARG A 225 -62.60 -16.62 -13.35
N THR A 226 -61.63 -17.36 -12.80
CA THR A 226 -61.01 -17.09 -11.48
C THR A 226 -59.81 -16.13 -11.54
N ARG A 227 -59.35 -15.77 -12.74
CA ARG A 227 -58.07 -15.09 -12.97
C ARG A 227 -58.25 -13.58 -13.16
N GLY A 228 -58.88 -12.94 -12.17
CA GLY A 228 -59.03 -11.48 -12.15
C GLY A 228 -57.68 -10.75 -12.11
N GLU A 229 -57.65 -9.49 -12.55
CA GLU A 229 -56.41 -8.72 -12.63
C GLU A 229 -55.85 -8.37 -11.22
N LEU A 230 -54.55 -8.62 -11.02
CA LEU A 230 -53.83 -8.21 -9.81
C LEU A 230 -53.65 -6.68 -9.79
N LYS A 231 -54.21 -6.03 -8.76
CA LYS A 231 -54.11 -4.58 -8.56
C LYS A 231 -52.81 -4.22 -7.84
N GLN A 232 -52.21 -3.07 -8.17
CA GLN A 232 -50.98 -2.57 -7.52
C GLN A 232 -51.13 -2.47 -5.99
N ALA A 233 -52.28 -1.99 -5.49
CA ALA A 233 -52.58 -1.88 -4.07
C ALA A 233 -52.49 -3.20 -3.28
N MET A 234 -52.64 -4.36 -3.95
CA MET A 234 -52.49 -5.67 -3.32
C MET A 234 -51.02 -5.96 -2.97
N ASP A 235 -50.10 -5.68 -3.90
CA ASP A 235 -48.65 -5.82 -3.68
C ASP A 235 -48.15 -4.84 -2.61
N ILE A 236 -48.69 -3.62 -2.57
CA ILE A 236 -48.37 -2.60 -1.56
C ILE A 236 -48.70 -3.08 -0.15
N PHE A 237 -49.87 -3.69 0.06
CA PHE A 237 -50.23 -4.28 1.36
C PHE A 237 -49.25 -5.38 1.78
N SER A 238 -48.95 -6.31 0.86
CA SER A 238 -48.00 -7.40 1.11
C SER A 238 -46.58 -6.89 1.43
N ALA A 239 -46.11 -5.87 0.73
CA ALA A 239 -44.84 -5.20 1.04
C ALA A 239 -44.87 -4.51 2.41
N GLY A 240 -46.01 -3.91 2.80
CA GLY A 240 -46.21 -3.32 4.13
C GLY A 240 -46.06 -4.35 5.26
N CYS A 241 -46.67 -5.53 5.09
CA CYS A 241 -46.52 -6.64 6.05
C CYS A 241 -45.07 -7.14 6.17
N VAL A 242 -44.33 -7.21 5.06
CA VAL A 242 -42.90 -7.58 5.07
C VAL A 242 -42.04 -6.53 5.77
N ILE A 243 -42.26 -5.23 5.48
CA ILE A 243 -41.52 -4.15 6.14
C ILE A 243 -41.83 -4.15 7.63
N ALA A 244 -43.07 -4.41 8.04
CA ALA A 244 -43.39 -4.58 9.46
C ALA A 244 -42.54 -5.68 10.12
N GLU A 245 -42.54 -6.89 9.55
CA GLU A 245 -41.78 -8.04 10.08
C GLU A 245 -40.26 -7.78 10.17
N LEU A 246 -39.70 -7.03 9.22
CA LEU A 246 -38.29 -6.59 9.25
C LEU A 246 -37.96 -5.67 10.44
N PHE A 247 -38.88 -4.77 10.81
CA PHE A 247 -38.70 -3.84 11.92
C PHE A 247 -39.23 -4.38 13.27
N THR A 248 -40.01 -5.46 13.27
CA THR A 248 -40.45 -6.19 14.48
C THR A 248 -39.72 -7.52 14.68
N GLU A 249 -38.52 -7.65 14.11
CA GLU A 249 -37.53 -8.72 14.35
C GLU A 249 -38.07 -10.13 14.05
N GLY A 250 -38.76 -10.29 12.92
CA GLY A 250 -39.31 -11.57 12.48
C GLY A 250 -40.71 -11.88 13.01
N ILE A 251 -41.32 -10.96 13.79
CA ILE A 251 -42.72 -11.08 14.22
C ILE A 251 -43.64 -10.67 13.06
N PRO A 252 -44.47 -11.57 12.51
CA PRO A 252 -45.39 -11.26 11.42
C PRO A 252 -46.58 -10.40 11.90
N LEU A 253 -47.10 -9.53 11.03
CA LEU A 253 -48.20 -8.62 11.40
C LEU A 253 -49.59 -9.30 11.45
N PHE A 254 -49.80 -10.37 10.68
CA PHE A 254 -51.05 -11.12 10.62
C PHE A 254 -50.82 -12.62 10.45
N ASP A 255 -51.58 -13.43 11.19
CA ASP A 255 -52.00 -14.76 10.74
C ASP A 255 -53.29 -14.69 9.88
N LEU A 256 -53.70 -15.81 9.28
CA LEU A 256 -54.90 -15.85 8.43
C LEU A 256 -56.19 -15.43 9.18
N SER A 257 -56.34 -15.84 10.44
CA SER A 257 -57.52 -15.52 11.25
C SER A 257 -57.56 -14.05 11.67
N GLN A 258 -56.41 -13.49 12.04
CA GLN A 258 -56.23 -12.07 12.33
C GLN A 258 -56.52 -11.20 11.11
N LEU A 259 -56.08 -11.61 9.91
CA LEU A 259 -56.38 -10.88 8.67
C LEU A 259 -57.89 -10.88 8.34
N LEU A 260 -58.57 -12.02 8.51
CA LEU A 260 -60.02 -12.09 8.29
C LEU A 260 -60.79 -11.26 9.33
N ALA A 261 -60.34 -11.26 10.59
CA ALA A 261 -60.88 -10.36 11.62
C ALA A 261 -60.61 -8.88 11.29
N TYR A 262 -59.41 -8.54 10.80
CA TYR A 262 -59.02 -7.18 10.39
C TYR A 262 -59.88 -6.67 9.21
N ARG A 263 -60.11 -7.52 8.21
CA ARG A 263 -61.04 -7.24 7.10
C ARG A 263 -62.45 -6.93 7.60
N LYS A 264 -62.92 -7.67 8.61
CA LYS A 264 -64.22 -7.43 9.27
C LYS A 264 -64.20 -6.29 10.30
N GLY A 265 -63.07 -5.63 10.56
CA GLY A 265 -62.93 -4.55 11.53
C GLY A 265 -62.84 -4.98 13.01
N HIS A 266 -62.63 -6.28 13.28
CA HIS A 266 -62.57 -6.86 14.63
C HIS A 266 -61.13 -7.04 15.16
N PHE A 267 -60.12 -6.56 14.44
CA PHE A 267 -58.70 -6.62 14.82
C PHE A 267 -58.03 -5.27 14.57
N GLN A 268 -57.02 -4.94 15.37
CA GLN A 268 -56.28 -3.68 15.36
C GLN A 268 -54.77 -3.98 15.31
N THR A 269 -54.02 -3.28 14.46
CA THR A 269 -52.60 -3.54 14.20
C THR A 269 -51.67 -2.71 15.09
N GLU A 270 -52.21 -1.71 15.78
CA GLU A 270 -51.49 -0.72 16.57
C GLU A 270 -50.55 -1.35 17.61
N GLN A 271 -50.96 -2.41 18.29
CA GLN A 271 -50.15 -3.09 19.31
C GLN A 271 -48.85 -3.70 18.73
N VAL A 272 -48.88 -4.18 17.48
CA VAL A 272 -47.70 -4.72 16.80
C VAL A 272 -46.86 -3.57 16.24
N LEU A 273 -47.51 -2.57 15.64
CA LEU A 273 -46.83 -1.41 15.05
C LEU A 273 -46.09 -0.55 16.09
N MET A 274 -46.57 -0.46 17.33
CA MET A 274 -45.86 0.28 18.39
C MET A 274 -44.50 -0.32 18.77
N LYS A 275 -44.20 -1.57 18.39
CA LYS A 275 -42.86 -2.16 18.54
C LYS A 275 -41.82 -1.59 17.56
N ILE A 276 -42.26 -0.98 16.45
CA ILE A 276 -41.37 -0.33 15.50
C ILE A 276 -40.91 1.00 16.10
N GLU A 277 -39.66 1.11 16.54
CA GLU A 277 -39.10 2.31 17.20
C GLU A 277 -39.24 3.56 16.33
N ASP A 278 -38.83 3.48 15.05
CA ASP A 278 -38.85 4.62 14.14
C ASP A 278 -40.28 5.03 13.76
N ARG A 279 -40.66 6.23 14.20
CA ARG A 279 -41.97 6.83 13.95
C ARG A 279 -42.31 6.96 12.46
N SER A 280 -41.35 7.34 11.61
CA SER A 280 -41.59 7.54 10.17
C SER A 280 -41.84 6.22 9.46
N VAL A 281 -41.09 5.17 9.85
CA VAL A 281 -41.31 3.80 9.37
C VAL A 281 -42.66 3.26 9.87
N ARG A 282 -43.01 3.51 11.14
CA ARG A 282 -44.31 3.13 11.72
C ARG A 282 -45.48 3.78 10.97
N GLU A 283 -45.40 5.07 10.68
CA GLU A 283 -46.40 5.82 9.91
C GLU A 283 -46.50 5.32 8.45
N LEU A 284 -45.36 5.00 7.81
CA LEU A 284 -45.33 4.38 6.47
C LEU A 284 -46.05 3.03 6.45
N VAL A 285 -45.68 2.11 7.34
CA VAL A 285 -46.29 0.78 7.40
C VAL A 285 -47.80 0.88 7.66
N ALA A 286 -48.23 1.75 8.58
CA ALA A 286 -49.64 1.99 8.89
C ALA A 286 -50.47 2.49 7.69
N GLN A 287 -49.86 3.23 6.76
CA GLN A 287 -50.50 3.65 5.50
C GLN A 287 -50.52 2.52 4.46
N MET A 288 -49.46 1.71 4.37
CA MET A 288 -49.39 0.57 3.46
C MET A 288 -50.38 -0.55 3.81
N VAL A 289 -50.60 -0.84 5.10
CA VAL A 289 -51.50 -1.93 5.55
C VAL A 289 -52.96 -1.49 5.74
N GLN A 290 -53.36 -0.34 5.20
CA GLN A 290 -54.76 0.13 5.26
C GLN A 290 -55.74 -0.90 4.69
N ARG A 291 -56.87 -1.10 5.37
CA ARG A 291 -57.90 -2.08 4.97
C ARG A 291 -58.49 -1.77 3.59
N GLU A 292 -58.74 -0.50 3.29
CA GLU A 292 -59.32 -0.04 2.03
C GLU A 292 -58.22 0.18 0.96
N PRO A 293 -58.30 -0.48 -0.22
CA PRO A 293 -57.23 -0.41 -1.23
C PRO A 293 -56.97 1.00 -1.77
N GLU A 294 -58.01 1.82 -1.87
CA GLU A 294 -57.95 3.20 -2.40
C GLU A 294 -57.19 4.17 -1.49
N LYS A 295 -57.01 3.83 -0.21
CA LYS A 295 -56.21 4.62 0.75
C LYS A 295 -54.71 4.30 0.67
N ARG A 296 -54.32 3.27 -0.07
CA ARG A 296 -52.91 2.88 -0.23
C ARG A 296 -52.31 3.63 -1.42
N LEU A 297 -51.27 4.42 -1.18
CA LEU A 297 -50.52 5.08 -2.24
C LEU A 297 -49.71 4.08 -3.09
N THR A 298 -49.23 4.52 -4.24
CA THR A 298 -48.29 3.75 -5.07
C THR A 298 -46.90 3.69 -4.43
N ALA A 299 -46.06 2.74 -4.85
CA ALA A 299 -44.69 2.60 -4.35
C ALA A 299 -43.85 3.87 -4.63
N GLU A 300 -43.99 4.48 -5.81
CA GLU A 300 -43.34 5.75 -6.15
C GLU A 300 -43.76 6.91 -5.22
N GLU A 301 -45.03 6.99 -4.87
CA GLU A 301 -45.54 8.04 -3.97
C GLU A 301 -45.00 7.88 -2.55
N TYR A 302 -44.97 6.66 -2.01
CA TYR A 302 -44.34 6.40 -0.71
C TYR A 302 -42.83 6.72 -0.73
N LEU A 303 -42.13 6.33 -1.79
CA LEU A 303 -40.71 6.66 -1.98
C LEU A 303 -40.48 8.18 -2.02
N LYS A 304 -41.40 8.97 -2.62
CA LYS A 304 -41.32 10.45 -2.60
C LYS A 304 -41.68 11.04 -1.23
N GLN A 305 -42.73 10.56 -0.59
CA GLN A 305 -43.25 11.09 0.68
C GLN A 305 -42.30 10.85 1.87
N GLN A 306 -41.54 9.74 1.82
CA GLN A 306 -40.62 9.32 2.89
C GLN A 306 -39.15 9.73 2.66
N ARG A 307 -38.86 10.36 1.52
CA ARG A 307 -37.53 10.93 1.22
C ARG A 307 -37.21 12.04 2.24
N GLY A 308 -36.08 11.90 2.93
CA GLY A 308 -35.69 12.79 4.03
C GLY A 308 -36.42 12.53 5.36
N LYS A 309 -37.24 11.47 5.45
CA LYS A 309 -37.91 11.03 6.68
C LYS A 309 -37.47 9.62 7.06
N ALA A 310 -38.24 8.59 6.69
CA ALA A 310 -37.85 7.20 6.90
C ALA A 310 -36.61 6.80 6.08
N PHE A 311 -36.40 7.42 4.90
CA PHE A 311 -35.28 7.12 4.01
C PHE A 311 -34.38 8.36 3.81
N PRO A 312 -33.09 8.29 4.18
CA PRO A 312 -32.12 9.36 3.94
C PRO A 312 -31.99 9.73 2.45
N ASP A 313 -31.77 11.02 2.15
CA ASP A 313 -31.67 11.52 0.77
C ASP A 313 -30.58 10.82 -0.06
N ILE A 314 -29.45 10.51 0.59
CA ILE A 314 -28.29 9.85 0.02
C ILE A 314 -28.57 8.46 -0.57
N PHE A 315 -29.66 7.80 -0.13
CA PHE A 315 -30.15 6.56 -0.73
C PHE A 315 -30.57 6.76 -2.19
N TYR A 316 -31.16 7.92 -2.50
CA TYR A 316 -31.70 8.25 -3.83
C TYR A 316 -30.64 8.85 -4.75
N THR A 317 -29.78 9.72 -4.21
CA THR A 317 -28.85 10.53 -5.02
C THR A 317 -27.54 9.81 -5.37
N PHE A 318 -27.04 8.94 -4.48
CA PHE A 318 -25.75 8.30 -4.66
C PHE A 318 -25.76 6.78 -4.41
N LEU A 319 -26.26 6.31 -3.26
CA LEU A 319 -26.08 4.90 -2.88
C LEU A 319 -26.81 3.93 -3.82
N GLN A 320 -28.07 4.19 -4.21
CA GLN A 320 -28.78 3.31 -5.15
C GLN A 320 -28.09 3.20 -6.51
N PRO A 321 -27.77 4.30 -7.24
CA PRO A 321 -27.12 4.17 -8.54
C PRO A 321 -25.70 3.61 -8.44
N TYR A 322 -24.95 3.92 -7.38
CA TYR A 322 -23.62 3.36 -7.15
C TYR A 322 -23.68 1.85 -6.87
N MET A 323 -24.51 1.42 -5.93
CA MET A 323 -24.65 0.00 -5.56
C MET A 323 -25.22 -0.84 -6.70
N ALA A 324 -26.14 -0.27 -7.50
CA ALA A 324 -26.70 -0.93 -8.68
C ALA A 324 -25.66 -1.37 -9.72
N GLN A 325 -24.49 -0.70 -9.81
CA GLN A 325 -23.45 -1.09 -10.77
C GLN A 325 -22.90 -2.50 -10.48
N PHE A 326 -22.75 -2.85 -9.20
CA PHE A 326 -22.27 -4.15 -8.73
C PHE A 326 -23.31 -5.25 -8.89
N ALA A 327 -24.60 -4.90 -9.04
CA ALA A 327 -25.68 -5.85 -9.31
C ALA A 327 -25.90 -6.11 -10.80
N LYS A 328 -25.48 -5.18 -11.68
CA LYS A 328 -25.74 -5.24 -13.13
C LYS A 328 -24.78 -6.15 -13.89
N GLU A 329 -23.54 -6.29 -13.42
CA GLU A 329 -22.53 -7.17 -14.02
C GLU A 329 -22.38 -8.45 -13.19
N THR A 330 -22.98 -9.54 -13.67
CA THR A 330 -23.11 -10.84 -12.98
C THR A 330 -21.78 -11.52 -12.61
N PHE A 331 -20.64 -10.96 -12.99
CA PHE A 331 -19.33 -11.59 -12.94
C PHE A 331 -18.21 -10.77 -12.28
N GLN A 332 -18.50 -9.58 -11.72
CA GLN A 332 -17.46 -8.84 -10.97
C GLN A 332 -17.04 -9.62 -9.73
N SER A 333 -15.77 -10.05 -9.73
CA SER A 333 -15.15 -10.74 -8.61
C SER A 333 -15.09 -9.84 -7.38
N ALA A 334 -14.98 -10.44 -6.19
CA ALA A 334 -14.80 -9.68 -4.96
C ALA A 334 -13.51 -8.83 -4.99
N ASP A 335 -12.46 -9.34 -5.65
CA ASP A 335 -11.21 -8.63 -5.88
C ASP A 335 -11.44 -7.35 -6.72
N GLU A 336 -12.16 -7.44 -7.84
CA GLU A 336 -12.49 -6.29 -8.69
C GLU A 336 -13.38 -5.27 -7.98
N ARG A 337 -14.40 -5.73 -7.24
CA ARG A 337 -15.29 -4.84 -6.47
C ARG A 337 -14.54 -4.01 -5.44
N VAL A 338 -13.61 -4.62 -4.71
CA VAL A 338 -12.74 -3.89 -3.76
C VAL A 338 -11.84 -2.88 -4.47
N LEU A 339 -11.28 -3.23 -5.63
CA LEU A 339 -10.43 -2.31 -6.40
C LEU A 339 -11.21 -1.13 -7.00
N VAL A 340 -12.46 -1.34 -7.42
CA VAL A 340 -13.37 -0.26 -7.85
C VAL A 340 -13.69 0.66 -6.68
N VAL A 341 -14.12 0.12 -5.53
CA VAL A 341 -14.40 0.92 -4.32
C VAL A 341 -13.17 1.70 -3.84
N ARG A 342 -11.96 1.11 -3.95
CA ARG A 342 -10.71 1.83 -3.65
C ARG A 342 -10.46 2.99 -4.61
N LYS A 343 -10.64 2.77 -5.91
CA LYS A 343 -10.45 3.82 -6.93
C LYS A 343 -11.44 4.98 -6.74
N ASP A 344 -12.68 4.66 -6.38
CA ASP A 344 -13.75 5.64 -6.21
C ASP A 344 -13.77 6.28 -4.80
N LEU A 345 -12.87 5.90 -3.88
CA LEU A 345 -12.94 6.26 -2.46
C LEU A 345 -13.07 7.77 -2.23
N GLU A 346 -12.27 8.60 -2.91
CA GLU A 346 -12.34 10.06 -2.78
C GLU A 346 -13.71 10.62 -3.22
N ASN A 347 -14.26 10.08 -4.31
CA ASN A 347 -15.57 10.47 -4.84
C ASN A 347 -16.70 9.98 -3.91
N ILE A 348 -16.58 8.78 -3.36
CA ILE A 348 -17.48 8.25 -2.32
C ILE A 348 -17.46 9.20 -1.12
N LEU A 349 -16.29 9.48 -0.55
CA LEU A 349 -16.16 10.36 0.62
C LEU A 349 -16.66 11.78 0.34
N HIS A 350 -16.39 12.34 -0.84
CA HIS A 350 -16.91 13.65 -1.23
C HIS A 350 -18.44 13.69 -1.28
N ASN A 351 -19.09 12.67 -1.87
CA ASN A 351 -20.55 12.61 -1.96
C ASN A 351 -21.24 12.23 -0.64
N LEU A 352 -20.57 11.43 0.22
CA LEU A 352 -21.13 11.01 1.52
C LEU A 352 -20.91 12.05 2.63
N CYS A 353 -19.76 12.75 2.64
CA CYS A 353 -19.38 13.65 3.74
C CYS A 353 -19.53 15.15 3.41
N GLY A 354 -19.54 15.51 2.12
CA GLY A 354 -19.34 16.88 1.63
C GLY A 354 -17.86 17.30 1.71
N GLY A 355 -17.39 18.09 0.74
CA GLY A 355 -16.00 18.55 0.69
C GLY A 355 -15.57 19.37 1.92
N GLU A 356 -14.25 19.45 2.17
CA GLU A 356 -13.59 20.00 3.38
C GLU A 356 -14.11 21.38 3.86
N GLN A 357 -14.71 22.18 2.99
CA GLN A 357 -15.30 23.48 3.36
C GLN A 357 -16.56 23.35 4.24
N ALA A 358 -17.24 22.19 4.23
CA ALA A 358 -18.42 21.94 5.07
C ALA A 358 -18.08 21.56 6.53
N GLU A 359 -16.91 20.96 6.79
CA GLU A 359 -16.53 20.49 8.13
C GLU A 359 -16.37 21.63 9.16
N LYS A 360 -16.09 22.86 8.71
CA LYS A 360 -16.04 24.04 9.59
C LYS A 360 -17.42 24.62 9.96
N ALA A 361 -18.47 24.29 9.21
CA ALA A 361 -19.83 24.77 9.48
C ALA A 361 -20.69 23.76 10.27
N ALA A 362 -20.34 22.46 10.24
CA ALA A 362 -21.18 21.38 10.77
C ALA A 362 -21.16 21.21 12.31
N ARG A 363 -20.27 21.89 13.05
CA ARG A 363 -20.08 21.72 14.52
C ARG A 363 -21.24 22.21 15.42
N ALA A 364 -22.46 22.38 14.90
CA ALA A 364 -23.57 23.01 15.63
C ALA A 364 -24.93 22.27 15.60
N THR A 365 -25.19 21.34 14.67
CA THR A 365 -26.52 20.68 14.55
C THR A 365 -26.46 19.32 13.85
N GLU A 366 -27.02 18.29 14.51
CA GLU A 366 -27.71 17.05 14.04
C GLU A 366 -27.29 16.32 12.74
N SER A 367 -26.19 16.68 12.08
CA SER A 367 -25.89 16.23 10.71
C SER A 367 -24.92 15.04 10.59
N ASP A 368 -24.19 14.68 11.65
CA ASP A 368 -23.20 13.59 11.61
C ASP A 368 -23.83 12.20 11.48
N THR A 369 -24.93 11.93 12.17
CA THR A 369 -25.62 10.62 12.14
C THR A 369 -25.98 10.19 10.71
N THR A 370 -26.40 11.14 9.86
CA THR A 370 -26.71 10.89 8.44
C THR A 370 -25.51 10.42 7.62
N LYS A 371 -24.28 10.81 7.98
CA LYS A 371 -23.05 10.43 7.27
C LYS A 371 -22.63 9.01 7.64
N GLU A 372 -22.60 8.73 8.95
CA GLU A 372 -22.32 7.40 9.51
C GLU A 372 -23.27 6.33 8.92
N HIS A 373 -24.55 6.66 8.83
CA HIS A 373 -25.58 5.82 8.22
C HIS A 373 -25.24 5.36 6.79
N ALA A 374 -24.73 6.24 5.94
CA ALA A 374 -24.39 5.89 4.56
C ALA A 374 -23.12 5.05 4.46
N LEU A 375 -22.13 5.35 5.32
CA LEU A 375 -20.87 4.61 5.42
C LEU A 375 -21.10 3.18 5.93
N ALA A 376 -22.01 2.97 6.89
CA ALA A 376 -22.36 1.64 7.38
C ALA A 376 -22.88 0.69 6.27
N VAL A 377 -23.69 1.21 5.33
CA VAL A 377 -24.17 0.44 4.17
C VAL A 377 -23.01 0.07 3.25
N LEU A 378 -22.09 1.00 2.97
CA LEU A 378 -20.88 0.74 2.16
C LEU A 378 -19.95 -0.30 2.81
N VAL A 379 -19.75 -0.23 4.12
CA VAL A 379 -18.96 -1.20 4.89
C VAL A 379 -19.51 -2.61 4.71
N SER A 380 -20.84 -2.80 4.68
CA SER A 380 -21.44 -4.11 4.41
C SER A 380 -21.03 -4.72 3.06
N VAL A 381 -20.75 -3.88 2.05
CA VAL A 381 -20.23 -4.33 0.75
C VAL A 381 -18.79 -4.81 0.88
N ILE A 382 -17.95 -4.01 1.55
CA ILE A 382 -16.53 -4.30 1.76
C ILE A 382 -16.37 -5.57 2.59
N THR A 383 -17.00 -5.68 3.76
CA THR A 383 -16.94 -6.85 4.65
C THR A 383 -17.43 -8.13 3.96
N SER A 384 -18.46 -8.04 3.09
CA SER A 384 -18.90 -9.18 2.29
C SER A 384 -17.85 -9.68 1.30
N CYS A 385 -16.95 -8.81 0.83
CA CYS A 385 -15.88 -9.16 -0.09
C CYS A 385 -14.68 -9.77 0.64
N LEU A 386 -14.33 -9.29 1.85
CA LEU A 386 -13.09 -9.62 2.58
C LEU A 386 -12.78 -11.13 2.64
N GLN A 387 -13.76 -11.95 3.04
CA GLN A 387 -13.61 -13.42 3.15
C GLN A 387 -13.36 -14.14 1.81
N THR A 388 -13.59 -13.47 0.68
CA THR A 388 -13.50 -14.06 -0.67
C THR A 388 -12.35 -13.50 -1.51
N LEU A 389 -11.56 -12.56 -0.95
CA LEU A 389 -10.41 -11.96 -1.65
C LEU A 389 -9.31 -12.98 -1.87
N CYS A 390 -8.89 -13.11 -3.12
CA CYS A 390 -7.92 -14.11 -3.55
C CYS A 390 -6.52 -13.51 -3.80
N THR A 391 -6.43 -12.22 -4.14
CA THR A 391 -5.14 -11.60 -4.51
C THR A 391 -4.50 -10.83 -3.35
N CYS A 392 -3.18 -10.68 -3.36
CA CYS A 392 -2.47 -9.89 -2.35
C CYS A 392 -2.91 -8.42 -2.39
N ASP A 393 -2.99 -7.83 -3.59
CA ASP A 393 -3.26 -6.39 -3.73
C ASP A 393 -4.71 -6.03 -3.43
N SER A 394 -5.68 -6.91 -3.70
CA SER A 394 -7.06 -6.72 -3.26
C SER A 394 -7.19 -6.81 -1.72
N LYS A 395 -6.46 -7.72 -1.06
CA LYS A 395 -6.42 -7.79 0.41
C LYS A 395 -5.79 -6.54 1.03
N LEU A 396 -4.66 -6.06 0.49
CA LEU A 396 -4.02 -4.82 0.94
C LEU A 396 -4.91 -3.59 0.67
N ALA A 397 -5.52 -3.51 -0.51
CA ALA A 397 -6.51 -2.49 -0.85
C ALA A 397 -7.70 -2.48 0.13
N ALA A 398 -8.17 -3.66 0.55
CA ALA A 398 -9.25 -3.77 1.51
C ALA A 398 -8.86 -3.32 2.93
N LEU A 399 -7.66 -3.66 3.40
CA LEU A 399 -7.14 -3.17 4.68
C LEU A 399 -7.01 -1.63 4.68
N GLU A 400 -6.50 -1.07 3.59
CA GLU A 400 -6.40 0.38 3.36
C GLU A 400 -7.78 1.06 3.35
N LEU A 401 -8.77 0.48 2.66
CA LEU A 401 -10.16 0.97 2.69
C LEU A 401 -10.77 0.93 4.09
N VAL A 402 -10.60 -0.17 4.81
CA VAL A 402 -11.09 -0.33 6.19
C VAL A 402 -10.50 0.75 7.08
N LEU A 403 -9.19 1.03 6.97
CA LEU A 403 -8.52 2.05 7.77
C LEU A 403 -9.07 3.47 7.50
N HIS A 404 -9.23 3.85 6.23
CA HIS A 404 -9.77 5.18 5.86
C HIS A 404 -11.23 5.38 6.28
N LEU A 405 -12.02 4.30 6.36
CA LEU A 405 -13.42 4.36 6.79
C LEU A 405 -13.55 4.33 8.32
N ALA A 406 -12.65 3.67 9.03
CA ALA A 406 -12.76 3.42 10.47
C ALA A 406 -12.92 4.67 11.34
N GLU A 407 -12.29 5.80 10.97
CA GLU A 407 -12.41 7.08 11.68
C GLU A 407 -13.85 7.67 11.69
N ARG A 408 -14.74 7.14 10.84
CA ARG A 408 -16.10 7.66 10.59
C ARG A 408 -17.19 6.59 10.81
N LEU A 409 -16.89 5.56 11.59
CA LEU A 409 -17.80 4.45 11.91
C LEU A 409 -18.04 4.37 13.43
N SER A 410 -19.21 3.89 13.82
CA SER A 410 -19.52 3.63 15.24
C SER A 410 -18.69 2.46 15.79
N VAL A 411 -18.44 2.49 17.10
CA VAL A 411 -17.63 1.47 17.80
C VAL A 411 -18.17 0.06 17.57
N GLU A 412 -19.50 -0.14 17.61
CA GLU A 412 -20.14 -1.42 17.33
C GLU A 412 -19.72 -2.00 15.96
N VAL A 413 -19.62 -1.15 14.92
CA VAL A 413 -19.18 -1.59 13.59
C VAL A 413 -17.68 -1.91 13.57
N LEU A 414 -16.87 -1.19 14.35
CA LEU A 414 -15.44 -1.49 14.47
C LEU A 414 -15.19 -2.83 15.19
N LEU A 415 -15.89 -3.08 16.30
CA LEU A 415 -15.70 -4.27 17.14
C LEU A 415 -16.41 -5.51 16.57
N ASP A 416 -17.74 -5.50 16.41
CA ASP A 416 -18.50 -6.69 15.96
C ASP A 416 -18.22 -7.06 14.51
N ARG A 417 -18.02 -6.05 13.64
CA ARG A 417 -18.01 -6.28 12.19
C ARG A 417 -16.63 -6.22 11.58
N ILE A 418 -15.76 -5.26 11.93
CA ILE A 418 -14.45 -5.11 11.28
C ILE A 418 -13.38 -5.98 11.93
N THR A 419 -13.27 -5.97 13.27
CA THR A 419 -12.22 -6.66 14.02
C THR A 419 -12.08 -8.15 13.68
N PRO A 420 -13.16 -8.94 13.53
CA PRO A 420 -13.05 -10.36 13.16
C PRO A 420 -12.39 -10.60 11.78
N TYR A 421 -12.60 -9.72 10.79
CA TYR A 421 -11.92 -9.87 9.49
C TYR A 421 -10.45 -9.41 9.55
N LEU A 422 -10.12 -8.42 10.38
CA LEU A 422 -8.73 -8.02 10.59
C LEU A 422 -7.94 -9.14 11.28
N LEU A 423 -8.52 -9.78 12.31
CA LEU A 423 -7.95 -10.98 12.93
C LEU A 423 -7.86 -12.16 11.95
N HIS A 424 -8.82 -12.33 11.04
CA HIS A 424 -8.70 -13.33 9.97
C HIS A 424 -7.50 -13.05 9.04
N PHE A 425 -7.28 -11.80 8.64
CA PHE A 425 -6.10 -11.43 7.84
C PHE A 425 -4.78 -11.48 8.62
N CYS A 426 -4.80 -11.35 9.95
CA CYS A 426 -3.64 -11.64 10.78
C CYS A 426 -3.15 -13.09 10.61
N SER A 427 -4.01 -14.06 10.28
CA SER A 427 -3.60 -15.44 9.96
C SER A 427 -3.56 -15.76 8.45
N ASP A 428 -3.44 -14.74 7.58
CA ASP A 428 -3.36 -14.95 6.13
C ASP A 428 -2.08 -15.69 5.71
N SER A 429 -2.12 -16.44 4.59
CA SER A 429 -0.94 -17.14 4.08
C SER A 429 0.19 -16.19 3.63
N VAL A 430 -0.14 -14.95 3.25
CA VAL A 430 0.84 -13.96 2.75
C VAL A 430 1.39 -13.09 3.90
N PRO A 431 2.70 -13.13 4.20
CA PRO A 431 3.29 -12.35 5.31
C PRO A 431 3.05 -10.84 5.24
N ARG A 432 3.05 -10.27 4.02
CA ARG A 432 2.75 -8.84 3.80
C ARG A 432 1.33 -8.47 4.22
N VAL A 433 0.36 -9.37 4.03
CA VAL A 433 -1.03 -9.17 4.46
C VAL A 433 -1.13 -9.29 5.98
N ARG A 434 -0.48 -10.29 6.61
CA ARG A 434 -0.45 -10.43 8.08
C ARG A 434 0.12 -9.18 8.78
N ALA A 435 1.24 -8.67 8.28
CA ALA A 435 1.89 -7.47 8.81
C ALA A 435 1.00 -6.22 8.70
N GLU A 436 0.36 -6.00 7.54
CA GLU A 436 -0.50 -4.83 7.35
C GLU A 436 -1.86 -4.96 8.07
N ALA A 437 -2.37 -6.18 8.22
CA ALA A 437 -3.56 -6.45 9.02
C ALA A 437 -3.34 -6.10 10.49
N LEU A 438 -2.17 -6.40 11.06
CA LEU A 438 -1.82 -6.05 12.43
C LEU A 438 -1.70 -4.53 12.65
N ARG A 439 -1.07 -3.81 11.70
CA ARG A 439 -1.04 -2.34 11.72
C ARG A 439 -2.44 -1.73 11.64
N THR A 440 -3.27 -2.26 10.74
CA THR A 440 -4.65 -1.80 10.54
C THR A 440 -5.47 -2.06 11.80
N LEU A 441 -5.42 -3.26 12.37
CA LEU A 441 -6.08 -3.65 13.61
C LEU A 441 -5.70 -2.72 14.76
N THR A 442 -4.41 -2.47 14.96
CA THR A 442 -3.92 -1.60 16.04
C THR A 442 -4.46 -0.17 15.91
N LYS A 443 -4.44 0.40 14.70
CA LYS A 443 -5.00 1.74 14.43
C LYS A 443 -6.51 1.79 14.62
N VAL A 444 -7.25 0.79 14.12
CA VAL A 444 -8.71 0.70 14.25
C VAL A 444 -9.14 0.61 15.71
N LEU A 445 -8.47 -0.21 16.51
CA LEU A 445 -8.75 -0.33 17.95
C LEU A 445 -8.43 0.97 18.71
N ALA A 446 -7.34 1.66 18.36
CA ALA A 446 -6.97 2.93 18.99
C ALA A 446 -8.01 4.05 18.81
N LEU A 447 -8.88 3.96 17.79
CA LEU A 447 -9.98 4.91 17.55
C LEU A 447 -11.18 4.72 18.50
N VAL A 448 -11.31 3.57 19.17
CA VAL A 448 -12.44 3.26 20.05
C VAL A 448 -12.36 4.06 21.35
N LYS A 449 -13.29 5.00 21.54
CA LYS A 449 -13.33 5.92 22.71
C LYS A 449 -14.23 5.46 23.86
N GLU A 450 -15.21 4.63 23.56
CA GLU A 450 -16.20 4.09 24.50
C GLU A 450 -16.32 2.58 24.24
N VAL A 451 -16.51 1.77 25.27
CA VAL A 451 -16.53 0.30 25.16
C VAL A 451 -17.93 -0.22 25.52
N PRO A 452 -18.62 -0.94 24.62
CA PRO A 452 -19.90 -1.57 24.95
C PRO A 452 -19.75 -2.60 26.09
N ARG A 453 -20.77 -2.73 26.95
CA ARG A 453 -20.72 -3.65 28.11
C ARG A 453 -20.49 -5.12 27.76
N ASN A 454 -20.77 -5.53 26.52
CA ASN A 454 -20.54 -6.91 26.06
C ASN A 454 -19.07 -7.16 25.66
N ASP A 455 -18.29 -6.10 25.43
CA ASP A 455 -16.95 -6.17 24.82
C ASP A 455 -15.82 -5.86 25.82
N ILE A 456 -16.14 -5.81 27.12
CA ILE A 456 -15.21 -5.45 28.22
C ILE A 456 -13.91 -6.29 28.16
N ASN A 457 -14.04 -7.61 28.01
CA ASN A 457 -12.91 -8.54 27.99
C ASN A 457 -12.33 -8.81 26.58
N ILE A 458 -12.70 -8.04 25.56
CA ILE A 458 -12.31 -8.32 24.17
C ILE A 458 -10.78 -8.34 23.96
N TYR A 459 -10.02 -7.59 24.76
CA TYR A 459 -8.55 -7.59 24.70
C TYR A 459 -7.91 -8.88 25.23
N PRO A 460 -8.07 -9.26 26.52
CA PRO A 460 -7.45 -10.46 27.08
C PRO A 460 -8.01 -11.76 26.47
N GLU A 461 -9.32 -11.83 26.15
CA GLU A 461 -9.94 -13.07 25.69
C GLU A 461 -9.86 -13.30 24.17
N TYR A 462 -9.87 -12.23 23.35
CA TYR A 462 -10.03 -12.36 21.90
C TYR A 462 -8.89 -11.74 21.09
N ILE A 463 -8.58 -10.46 21.28
CA ILE A 463 -7.60 -9.72 20.46
C ILE A 463 -6.17 -10.21 20.73
N LEU A 464 -5.71 -10.16 21.99
CA LEU A 464 -4.33 -10.50 22.34
C LEU A 464 -4.02 -11.99 22.05
N PRO A 465 -4.86 -12.98 22.40
CA PRO A 465 -4.66 -14.36 21.99
C PRO A 465 -4.68 -14.53 20.47
N GLY A 466 -5.59 -13.83 19.77
CA GLY A 466 -5.70 -13.86 18.32
C GLY A 466 -4.41 -13.46 17.60
N ILE A 467 -3.71 -12.43 18.08
CA ILE A 467 -2.43 -11.97 17.50
C ILE A 467 -1.18 -12.62 18.14
N ALA A 468 -1.31 -13.39 19.23
CA ALA A 468 -0.19 -13.87 20.05
C ALA A 468 0.84 -14.75 19.29
N HIS A 469 0.43 -15.33 18.16
CA HIS A 469 1.28 -16.16 17.29
C HIS A 469 2.22 -15.32 16.41
N LEU A 470 1.88 -14.07 16.10
CA LEU A 470 2.63 -13.20 15.20
C LEU A 470 3.99 -12.76 15.76
N ALA A 471 4.14 -12.74 17.09
CA ALA A 471 5.41 -12.47 17.76
C ALA A 471 6.49 -13.53 17.48
N GLN A 472 6.12 -14.71 16.97
CA GLN A 472 7.00 -15.82 16.64
C GLN A 472 6.80 -16.29 15.17
N ASP A 473 6.24 -15.43 14.32
CA ASP A 473 6.05 -15.71 12.89
C ASP A 473 7.39 -15.97 12.18
N GLU A 474 7.44 -16.93 11.26
CA GLU A 474 8.64 -17.24 10.48
C GLU A 474 9.18 -16.00 9.73
N ALA A 475 8.29 -15.13 9.25
CA ALA A 475 8.65 -13.97 8.45
C ALA A 475 8.98 -12.75 9.32
N THR A 476 10.22 -12.27 9.25
CA THR A 476 10.72 -11.11 10.00
C THR A 476 9.86 -9.85 9.82
N ILE A 477 9.25 -9.63 8.64
CA ILE A 477 8.35 -8.49 8.39
C ILE A 477 7.11 -8.49 9.30
N VAL A 478 6.62 -9.66 9.71
CA VAL A 478 5.46 -9.79 10.61
C VAL A 478 5.90 -9.52 12.06
N ARG A 479 7.04 -10.09 12.48
CA ARG A 479 7.63 -9.81 13.80
C ARG A 479 7.99 -8.33 13.99
N LEU A 480 8.47 -7.67 12.93
CA LEU A 480 8.68 -6.22 12.87
C LEU A 480 7.38 -5.44 13.07
N ALA A 481 6.32 -5.76 12.31
CA ALA A 481 5.02 -5.10 12.48
C ALA A 481 4.44 -5.34 13.90
N TYR A 482 4.73 -6.48 14.53
CA TYR A 482 4.33 -6.75 15.91
C TYR A 482 5.13 -5.91 16.92
N ALA A 483 6.45 -5.82 16.77
CA ALA A 483 7.32 -4.94 17.56
C ALA A 483 6.95 -3.45 17.45
N GLU A 484 6.56 -3.01 16.26
CA GLU A 484 6.08 -1.65 15.96
C GLU A 484 4.77 -1.30 16.71
N ASN A 485 3.87 -2.28 16.91
CA ASN A 485 2.50 -2.02 17.37
C ASN A 485 2.18 -2.49 18.81
N ILE A 486 2.95 -3.41 19.39
CA ILE A 486 2.65 -4.01 20.71
C ILE A 486 2.49 -2.96 21.83
N ALA A 487 3.24 -1.86 21.79
CA ALA A 487 3.15 -0.80 22.78
C ALA A 487 1.82 -0.03 22.72
N LEU A 488 1.33 0.28 21.51
CA LEU A 488 0.04 0.96 21.31
C LEU A 488 -1.13 0.01 21.61
N LEU A 489 -0.98 -1.29 21.34
CA LEU A 489 -1.96 -2.30 21.76
C LEU A 489 -2.08 -2.40 23.28
N ALA A 490 -0.95 -2.39 24.00
CA ALA A 490 -0.94 -2.41 25.47
C ALA A 490 -1.55 -1.13 26.08
N GLU A 491 -1.21 0.04 25.54
CA GLU A 491 -1.79 1.34 25.90
C GLU A 491 -3.31 1.37 25.68
N THR A 492 -3.78 0.86 24.53
CA THR A 492 -5.22 0.83 24.22
C THR A 492 -5.98 -0.20 25.07
N ALA A 493 -5.37 -1.36 25.36
CA ALA A 493 -5.94 -2.36 26.25
C ALA A 493 -6.10 -1.85 27.69
N LEU A 494 -5.10 -1.11 28.21
CA LEU A 494 -5.19 -0.45 29.50
C LEU A 494 -6.32 0.59 29.53
N ARG A 495 -6.40 1.45 28.49
CA ARG A 495 -7.48 2.43 28.35
C ARG A 495 -8.86 1.80 28.33
N PHE A 496 -9.03 0.64 27.68
CA PHE A 496 -10.30 -0.09 27.69
C PHE A 496 -10.67 -0.54 29.12
N LEU A 497 -9.72 -1.08 29.87
CA LEU A 497 -9.94 -1.51 31.26
C LEU A 497 -10.30 -0.32 32.18
N GLU A 498 -9.63 0.83 32.00
CA GLU A 498 -9.91 2.08 32.72
C GLU A 498 -11.31 2.64 32.41
N LEU A 499 -11.72 2.70 31.13
CA LEU A 499 -13.04 3.16 30.70
C LEU A 499 -14.19 2.31 31.28
N VAL A 500 -13.95 1.01 31.47
CA VAL A 500 -14.93 0.11 32.09
C VAL A 500 -15.06 0.40 33.58
N GLN A 501 -13.95 0.66 34.27
CA GLN A 501 -13.97 1.04 35.69
C GLN A 501 -14.69 2.37 35.91
N GLU A 502 -14.44 3.39 35.08
CA GLU A 502 -15.16 4.68 35.15
C GLU A 502 -16.66 4.51 34.91
N ASN A 503 -17.07 3.68 33.95
CA ASN A 503 -18.47 3.40 33.66
C ASN A 503 -19.19 2.66 34.80
N ASN A 504 -18.49 1.81 35.56
CA ASN A 504 -19.05 1.16 36.74
C ASN A 504 -19.25 2.17 37.88
N LEU A 505 -18.23 2.99 38.17
CA LEU A 505 -18.26 4.00 39.23
C LEU A 505 -19.35 5.08 39.00
N ASN A 506 -19.56 5.50 37.75
CA ASN A 506 -20.60 6.48 37.42
C ASN A 506 -22.03 5.95 37.69
N MET A 507 -22.26 4.64 37.64
CA MET A 507 -23.59 4.04 37.87
C MET A 507 -23.94 3.91 39.35
N GLU A 508 -22.95 3.83 40.26
CA GLU A 508 -23.20 3.90 41.71
C GLU A 508 -23.77 5.26 42.12
N HIS A 509 -23.45 6.33 41.37
CA HIS A 509 -23.87 7.69 41.70
C HIS A 509 -25.32 8.03 41.30
N ASP A 510 -25.96 7.19 40.47
CA ASP A 510 -27.36 7.32 40.03
C ASP A 510 -28.34 6.42 40.83
N LEU A 511 -27.85 5.48 41.64
CA LEU A 511 -28.66 4.54 42.41
C LEU A 511 -28.71 4.86 43.91
N ASN A 512 -29.45 5.90 44.28
CA ASN A 512 -29.87 6.15 45.68
C ASN A 512 -31.00 5.17 46.10
N GLY A 513 -30.74 3.86 46.07
CA GLY A 513 -31.66 2.78 46.44
C GLY A 513 -31.02 1.79 47.41
N GLU A 514 -31.82 1.20 48.30
CA GLU A 514 -31.38 0.55 49.56
C GLU A 514 -30.68 -0.84 49.44
N ASP A 515 -30.06 -1.18 48.30
CA ASP A 515 -29.39 -2.47 48.05
C ASP A 515 -27.84 -2.39 48.14
N ALA A 516 -27.32 -1.67 49.14
CA ALA A 516 -25.91 -1.28 49.23
C ALA A 516 -24.95 -2.27 49.96
N GLU A 517 -25.37 -3.50 50.28
CA GLU A 517 -24.57 -4.43 51.11
C GLU A 517 -23.81 -5.55 50.36
N GLU A 518 -24.03 -5.77 49.05
CA GLU A 518 -23.26 -6.79 48.28
C GLU A 518 -22.13 -6.22 47.39
N ALA A 519 -21.99 -4.89 47.27
CA ALA A 519 -21.08 -4.23 46.31
C ALA A 519 -19.66 -3.90 46.86
N LEU A 520 -19.16 -4.61 47.87
CA LEU A 520 -17.90 -4.26 48.57
C LEU A 520 -16.60 -4.67 47.84
N HIS A 521 -16.66 -5.29 46.66
CA HIS A 521 -15.48 -5.81 45.92
C HIS A 521 -15.31 -5.35 44.45
N PRO A 522 -15.36 -4.04 44.08
CA PRO A 522 -15.02 -3.61 42.71
C PRO A 522 -13.52 -3.71 42.37
N ASN A 523 -12.64 -3.47 43.36
CA ASN A 523 -11.20 -3.32 43.11
C ASN A 523 -10.44 -4.64 42.85
N GLU A 524 -10.86 -5.76 43.45
CA GLU A 524 -10.12 -7.03 43.31
C GLU A 524 -10.11 -7.53 41.86
N ASN A 525 -11.15 -7.24 41.07
CA ASN A 525 -11.25 -7.67 39.68
C ASN A 525 -10.39 -6.80 38.72
N TYR A 526 -10.31 -5.48 38.95
CA TYR A 526 -9.47 -4.59 38.14
C TYR A 526 -7.98 -4.94 38.31
N ASP A 527 -7.51 -5.11 39.56
CA ASP A 527 -6.12 -5.43 39.83
C ASP A 527 -5.71 -6.81 39.28
N SER A 528 -6.61 -7.80 39.29
CA SER A 528 -6.35 -9.11 38.68
C SER A 528 -6.29 -9.06 37.15
N GLU A 529 -7.22 -8.36 36.49
CA GLU A 529 -7.22 -8.20 35.02
C GLU A 529 -6.02 -7.39 34.54
N LEU A 530 -5.64 -6.33 35.27
CA LEU A 530 -4.44 -5.54 34.99
C LEU A 530 -3.16 -6.37 35.12
N GLN A 531 -3.05 -7.22 36.15
CA GLN A 531 -1.89 -8.11 36.31
C GLN A 531 -1.84 -9.19 35.21
N ALA A 532 -2.98 -9.77 34.81
CA ALA A 532 -3.06 -10.70 33.69
C ALA A 532 -2.62 -10.03 32.37
N LEU A 533 -3.10 -8.82 32.11
CA LEU A 533 -2.72 -8.01 30.95
C LEU A 533 -1.21 -7.69 30.95
N HIS A 534 -0.63 -7.33 32.10
CA HIS A 534 0.82 -7.15 32.25
C HIS A 534 1.57 -8.44 31.90
N GLU A 535 1.19 -9.59 32.43
CA GLU A 535 1.89 -10.86 32.19
C GLU A 535 1.84 -11.28 30.71
N MET A 536 0.68 -11.16 30.07
CA MET A 536 0.52 -11.45 28.64
C MET A 536 1.42 -10.59 27.75
N VAL A 537 1.43 -9.27 27.98
CA VAL A 537 2.26 -8.34 27.19
C VAL A 537 3.75 -8.54 27.51
N GLN A 538 4.12 -8.76 28.79
CA GLN A 538 5.50 -8.97 29.22
C GLN A 538 6.13 -10.18 28.53
N GLN A 539 5.41 -11.31 28.46
CA GLN A 539 5.91 -12.52 27.79
C GLN A 539 6.25 -12.27 26.30
N LYS A 540 5.43 -11.48 25.61
CA LYS A 540 5.62 -11.15 24.19
C LYS A 540 6.74 -10.13 24.00
N VAL A 541 6.83 -9.10 24.84
CA VAL A 541 7.92 -8.11 24.81
C VAL A 541 9.28 -8.77 25.05
N VAL A 542 9.41 -9.66 26.04
CA VAL A 542 10.65 -10.43 26.29
C VAL A 542 11.03 -11.32 25.10
N THR A 543 10.04 -11.92 24.43
CA THR A 543 10.27 -12.70 23.20
C THR A 543 10.90 -11.84 22.09
N LEU A 544 10.40 -10.62 21.87
CA LEU A 544 10.90 -9.70 20.84
C LEU A 544 12.27 -9.09 21.19
N LEU A 545 12.51 -8.76 22.46
CA LEU A 545 13.82 -8.33 22.94
C LEU A 545 14.89 -9.43 22.76
N SER A 546 14.45 -10.70 22.69
CA SER A 546 15.29 -11.89 22.49
C SER A 546 15.28 -12.42 21.05
N ASP A 547 14.74 -11.68 20.07
CA ASP A 547 14.61 -12.15 18.68
C ASP A 547 15.99 -12.48 18.05
N PRO A 548 16.12 -13.48 17.17
CA PRO A 548 17.35 -13.69 16.41
C PRO A 548 17.74 -12.46 15.55
N GLU A 549 16.77 -11.70 15.03
CA GLU A 549 17.00 -10.58 14.12
C GLU A 549 17.10 -9.24 14.87
N ASN A 550 18.26 -8.58 14.78
CA ASN A 550 18.52 -7.32 15.51
C ASN A 550 17.59 -6.17 15.10
N ILE A 551 17.11 -6.17 13.86
CA ILE A 551 16.15 -5.16 13.37
C ILE A 551 14.81 -5.22 14.13
N VAL A 552 14.40 -6.38 14.64
CA VAL A 552 13.18 -6.53 15.47
C VAL A 552 13.37 -5.87 16.84
N LYS A 553 14.53 -6.10 17.46
CA LYS A 553 14.93 -5.45 18.73
C LYS A 553 14.97 -3.93 18.57
N GLN A 554 15.65 -3.46 17.53
CA GLN A 554 15.75 -2.03 17.20
C GLN A 554 14.36 -1.39 17.02
N THR A 555 13.48 -2.01 16.26
CA THR A 555 12.12 -1.49 15.99
C THR A 555 11.30 -1.33 17.26
N LEU A 556 11.40 -2.30 18.20
CA LEU A 556 10.73 -2.24 19.50
C LEU A 556 11.26 -1.10 20.39
N MET A 557 12.58 -0.86 20.32
CA MET A 557 13.24 0.20 21.08
C MET A 557 12.84 1.59 20.57
N GLU A 558 12.92 1.80 19.25
CA GLU A 558 12.63 3.10 18.62
C GLU A 558 11.17 3.53 18.76
N ASN A 559 10.22 2.59 18.68
CA ASN A 559 8.78 2.91 18.60
C ASN A 559 7.98 2.65 19.89
N GLY A 560 8.40 1.67 20.71
CA GLY A 560 7.55 1.13 21.77
C GLY A 560 8.05 1.27 23.22
N ILE A 561 9.36 1.32 23.44
CA ILE A 561 9.93 1.05 24.77
C ILE A 561 9.53 2.06 25.87
N THR A 562 9.37 3.33 25.52
CA THR A 562 8.98 4.38 26.48
C THR A 562 7.53 4.24 26.94
N ARG A 563 6.61 3.92 26.02
CA ARG A 563 5.21 3.59 26.33
C ARG A 563 5.11 2.32 27.18
N LEU A 564 5.90 1.29 26.85
CA LEU A 564 5.97 0.06 27.63
C LEU A 564 6.51 0.30 29.05
N CYS A 565 7.45 1.23 29.25
CA CYS A 565 7.88 1.63 30.60
C CYS A 565 6.73 2.21 31.42
N VAL A 566 5.93 3.11 30.82
CA VAL A 566 4.73 3.67 31.47
C VAL A 566 3.76 2.55 31.86
N PHE A 567 3.39 1.72 30.88
CA PHE A 567 2.46 0.59 31.04
C PHE A 567 2.88 -0.40 32.15
N PHE A 568 4.14 -0.85 32.19
CA PHE A 568 4.59 -1.84 33.19
C PHE A 568 4.86 -1.24 34.58
N GLY A 569 4.98 0.07 34.72
CA GLY A 569 5.39 0.72 35.97
C GLY A 569 6.90 0.60 36.25
N ARG A 570 7.40 1.44 37.18
CA ARG A 570 8.86 1.67 37.37
C ARG A 570 9.67 0.41 37.71
N GLN A 571 9.16 -0.47 38.57
CA GLN A 571 9.87 -1.67 39.00
C GLN A 571 10.04 -2.67 37.83
N LYS A 572 8.93 -3.11 37.23
CA LYS A 572 8.95 -4.02 36.08
C LYS A 572 9.73 -3.43 34.89
N ALA A 573 9.67 -2.12 34.64
CA ALA A 573 10.48 -1.47 33.60
C ALA A 573 12.00 -1.57 33.85
N ASN A 574 12.45 -1.38 35.09
CA ASN A 574 13.86 -1.55 35.46
C ASN A 574 14.29 -3.02 35.39
N ASP A 575 13.49 -3.93 35.93
CA ASP A 575 13.88 -5.32 36.12
C ASP A 575 13.75 -6.15 34.83
N VAL A 576 12.79 -5.82 33.95
CA VAL A 576 12.53 -6.54 32.69
C VAL A 576 13.11 -5.83 31.48
N LEU A 577 12.80 -4.54 31.26
CA LEU A 577 13.19 -3.88 30.00
C LEU A 577 14.68 -3.49 30.01
N LEU A 578 15.11 -2.77 31.05
CA LEU A 578 16.48 -2.26 31.15
C LEU A 578 17.51 -3.40 31.24
N SER A 579 17.21 -4.50 31.94
CA SER A 579 18.07 -5.69 32.02
C SER A 579 18.34 -6.33 30.65
N HIS A 580 17.32 -6.48 29.80
CA HIS A 580 17.48 -7.00 28.43
C HIS A 580 18.17 -5.97 27.53
N MET A 581 17.83 -4.68 27.63
CA MET A 581 18.45 -3.62 26.84
C MET A 581 19.97 -3.52 27.04
N ILE A 582 20.48 -3.78 28.25
CA ILE A 582 21.92 -3.81 28.54
C ILE A 582 22.64 -4.85 27.67
N THR A 583 22.00 -5.98 27.34
CA THR A 583 22.62 -7.03 26.53
C THR A 583 22.94 -6.57 25.11
N PHE A 584 22.19 -5.59 24.59
CA PHE A 584 22.36 -5.07 23.23
C PHE A 584 23.66 -4.30 23.03
N LEU A 585 24.23 -3.71 24.10
CA LEU A 585 25.55 -3.09 24.07
C LEU A 585 26.72 -4.07 23.86
N ASN A 586 26.47 -5.37 24.02
CA ASN A 586 27.46 -6.42 23.78
C ASN A 586 27.47 -6.96 22.34
N ASP A 587 26.51 -6.55 21.49
CA ASP A 587 26.52 -6.92 20.08
C ASP A 587 27.65 -6.17 19.34
N LYS A 588 28.64 -6.90 18.84
CA LYS A 588 29.81 -6.33 18.18
C LYS A 588 29.57 -5.97 16.71
N ASN A 589 28.57 -6.58 16.09
CA ASN A 589 28.36 -6.54 14.64
C ASN A 589 27.39 -5.43 14.26
N ASP A 590 26.33 -5.23 15.06
CA ASP A 590 25.31 -4.23 14.78
C ASP A 590 25.56 -2.93 15.56
N TRP A 591 25.93 -1.88 14.84
CA TRP A 591 26.09 -0.54 15.40
C TRP A 591 24.79 0.27 15.43
N HIS A 592 23.76 -0.11 14.65
CA HIS A 592 22.44 0.53 14.70
C HIS A 592 21.73 0.14 16.00
N LEU A 593 21.74 -1.15 16.34
CA LEU A 593 21.15 -1.64 17.59
C LEU A 593 21.78 -0.98 18.83
N ARG A 594 23.12 -0.83 18.84
CA ARG A 594 23.85 -0.09 19.89
C ARG A 594 23.54 1.41 19.89
N GLY A 595 23.37 2.02 18.73
CA GLY A 595 22.92 3.41 18.61
C GLY A 595 21.52 3.63 19.17
N ALA A 596 20.57 2.76 18.81
CA ALA A 596 19.18 2.78 19.26
C ALA A 596 19.05 2.59 20.78
N PHE A 597 19.96 1.85 21.42
CA PHE A 597 20.07 1.82 22.88
C PHE A 597 20.26 3.22 23.45
N PHE A 598 21.22 4.00 22.94
CA PHE A 598 21.51 5.33 23.48
C PHE A 598 20.41 6.37 23.17
N ASP A 599 19.70 6.27 22.04
CA ASP A 599 18.51 7.08 21.82
C ASP A 599 17.39 6.74 22.82
N SER A 600 17.16 5.45 23.07
CA SER A 600 16.05 4.95 23.87
C SER A 600 16.25 5.10 25.39
N ILE A 601 17.49 4.95 25.87
CA ILE A 601 17.79 4.85 27.30
C ILE A 601 17.45 6.12 28.07
N VAL A 602 17.48 7.29 27.41
CA VAL A 602 17.08 8.58 27.99
C VAL A 602 15.63 8.57 28.46
N GLY A 603 14.71 8.03 27.63
CA GLY A 603 13.29 7.93 27.97
C GLY A 603 13.02 6.94 29.11
N VAL A 604 13.72 5.80 29.12
CA VAL A 604 13.65 4.83 30.23
C VAL A 604 14.18 5.43 31.53
N ALA A 605 15.33 6.12 31.48
CA ALA A 605 15.97 6.76 32.63
C ALA A 605 15.10 7.88 33.23
N ALA A 606 14.42 8.66 32.39
CA ALA A 606 13.48 9.70 32.83
C ALA A 606 12.30 9.12 33.64
N TYR A 607 11.83 7.92 33.28
CA TYR A 607 10.72 7.26 33.97
C TYR A 607 11.12 6.52 35.26
N VAL A 608 12.25 5.81 35.23
CA VAL A 608 12.81 5.12 36.41
C VAL A 608 13.36 6.12 37.43
N GLY A 609 13.86 7.26 36.97
CA GLY A 609 14.42 8.34 37.79
C GLY A 609 15.91 8.15 38.15
N TRP A 610 16.42 9.07 38.97
CA TRP A 610 17.85 9.22 39.29
C TRP A 610 18.53 7.95 39.85
N GLN A 611 17.77 7.02 40.42
CA GLN A 611 18.29 5.75 40.93
C GLN A 611 18.98 4.91 39.83
N SER A 612 18.59 5.09 38.57
CA SER A 612 19.24 4.43 37.42
C SER A 612 20.64 4.99 37.10
N SER A 613 21.01 6.19 37.59
CA SER A 613 22.27 6.86 37.26
C SER A 613 23.53 6.04 37.57
N SER A 614 23.50 5.21 38.60
CA SER A 614 24.62 4.34 38.99
C SER A 614 24.84 3.19 38.00
N ILE A 615 23.75 2.65 37.44
CA ILE A 615 23.75 1.57 36.44
C ILE A 615 24.10 2.15 35.06
N LEU A 616 23.59 3.33 34.73
CA LEU A 616 23.72 3.93 33.40
C LEU A 616 25.10 4.55 33.13
N LYS A 617 25.80 5.10 34.14
CA LYS A 617 27.14 5.69 33.97
C LYS A 617 28.15 4.75 33.26
N PRO A 618 28.41 3.50 33.72
CA PRO A 618 29.37 2.63 33.06
C PRO A 618 28.95 2.26 31.62
N LEU A 619 27.65 2.17 31.33
CA LEU A 619 27.12 1.87 30.00
C LEU A 619 27.32 3.04 29.03
N LEU A 620 27.14 4.28 29.50
CA LEU A 620 27.42 5.50 28.73
C LEU A 620 28.93 5.65 28.49
N GLN A 621 29.78 5.33 29.49
CA GLN A 621 31.24 5.29 29.33
C GLN A 621 31.72 4.19 28.36
N GLN A 622 31.00 3.07 28.28
CA GLN A 622 31.20 2.04 27.26
C GLN A 622 30.87 2.59 25.86
N GLY A 623 29.75 3.30 25.69
CA GLY A 623 29.38 3.97 24.44
C GLY A 623 30.35 5.07 23.98
N LEU A 624 30.96 5.82 24.91
CA LEU A 624 32.04 6.75 24.59
C LEU A 624 33.34 6.05 24.18
N SER A 625 33.51 4.77 24.52
CA SER A 625 34.69 3.97 24.21
C SER A 625 34.53 3.10 22.95
N ASP A 626 33.47 3.32 22.17
CA ASP A 626 33.08 2.45 21.06
C ASP A 626 34.05 2.48 19.86
N ALA A 627 34.00 1.44 19.03
CA ALA A 627 34.74 1.37 17.78
C ALA A 627 34.14 2.27 16.68
N GLU A 628 32.81 2.46 16.71
CA GLU A 628 32.06 3.18 15.68
C GLU A 628 31.69 4.60 16.10
N GLU A 629 32.11 5.58 15.30
CA GLU A 629 31.94 7.01 15.58
C GLU A 629 30.46 7.42 15.73
N PHE A 630 29.54 6.70 15.07
CA PHE A 630 28.10 6.91 15.20
C PHE A 630 27.59 6.61 16.62
N VAL A 631 28.04 5.51 17.22
CA VAL A 631 27.62 5.10 18.57
C VAL A 631 28.13 6.09 19.61
N ILE A 632 29.34 6.63 19.42
CA ILE A 632 29.91 7.69 20.28
C ILE A 632 29.05 8.96 20.22
N CYS A 633 28.61 9.39 19.03
CA CYS A 633 27.71 10.55 18.89
C CYS A 633 26.41 10.32 19.66
N LYS A 634 25.83 9.12 19.55
CA LYS A 634 24.59 8.74 20.25
C LYS A 634 24.76 8.71 21.76
N ALA A 635 25.88 8.16 22.26
CA ALA A 635 26.22 8.17 23.69
C ALA A 635 26.45 9.58 24.26
N LEU A 636 27.10 10.48 23.50
CA LEU A 636 27.26 11.90 23.86
C LEU A 636 25.92 12.63 23.93
N ASN A 637 25.02 12.39 22.98
CA ASN A 637 23.68 12.97 22.99
C ASN A 637 22.87 12.45 24.20
N ALA A 638 22.93 11.14 24.49
CA ALA A 638 22.28 10.55 25.65
C ALA A 638 22.78 11.13 26.97
N LEU A 639 24.10 11.30 27.12
CA LEU A 639 24.73 11.97 28.27
C LEU A 639 24.25 13.42 28.42
N THR A 640 24.17 14.16 27.32
CA THR A 640 23.69 15.56 27.29
C THR A 640 22.25 15.63 27.77
N CYS A 641 21.34 14.83 27.19
CA CYS A 641 19.93 14.81 27.58
C CYS A 641 19.73 14.36 29.04
N MET A 642 20.47 13.35 29.51
CA MET A 642 20.41 12.91 30.91
C MET A 642 20.93 13.98 31.89
N CYS A 643 21.90 14.79 31.47
CA CYS A 643 22.36 15.94 32.25
C CYS A 643 21.30 17.05 32.30
N GLN A 644 20.69 17.40 31.16
CA GLN A 644 19.59 18.38 31.06
C GLN A 644 18.37 18.01 31.93
N LEU A 645 18.05 16.71 32.01
CA LEU A 645 16.96 16.20 32.85
C LEU A 645 17.33 16.06 34.34
N GLY A 646 18.55 16.46 34.74
CA GLY A 646 19.02 16.37 36.13
C GLY A 646 19.17 14.93 36.66
N LEU A 647 19.22 13.93 35.77
CA LEU A 647 19.28 12.51 36.15
C LEU A 647 20.68 12.09 36.62
N LEU A 648 21.73 12.81 36.19
CA LEU A 648 23.11 12.57 36.60
C LEU A 648 23.46 13.37 37.86
N GLN A 649 23.91 12.68 38.92
CA GLN A 649 24.36 13.37 40.14
C GLN A 649 25.67 14.13 39.90
N LYS A 650 25.84 15.29 40.55
CA LYS A 650 27.01 16.18 40.41
C LYS A 650 28.39 15.47 40.44
N PRO A 651 28.70 14.50 41.33
CA PRO A 651 29.99 13.80 41.30
C PRO A 651 30.28 13.08 39.97
N HIS A 652 29.25 12.50 39.35
CA HIS A 652 29.35 11.74 38.10
C HIS A 652 29.56 12.64 36.87
N ILE A 653 29.35 13.95 37.00
CA ILE A 653 29.55 14.95 35.94
C ILE A 653 31.03 15.38 35.84
N TYR A 654 31.80 15.29 36.93
CA TYR A 654 33.18 15.81 37.00
C TYR A 654 34.29 14.80 36.64
N GLU A 655 34.02 13.49 36.67
CA GLU A 655 35.03 12.45 36.47
C GLU A 655 35.23 12.10 34.99
N ASP A 656 36.45 12.28 34.47
CA ASP A 656 36.92 11.90 33.12
C ASP A 656 35.89 12.15 32.00
N GLY A 657 35.43 13.41 31.92
CA GLY A 657 34.44 13.87 30.95
C GLY A 657 34.93 13.89 29.48
N PRO A 658 34.01 14.13 28.53
CA PRO A 658 34.27 14.05 27.09
C PRO A 658 35.15 15.19 26.52
N SER A 659 35.82 15.99 27.35
CA SER A 659 36.71 17.09 26.92
C SER A 659 37.76 16.70 25.87
N PRO A 660 38.38 15.49 25.87
CA PRO A 660 39.27 15.07 24.78
C PRO A 660 38.61 15.01 23.40
N PHE A 661 37.30 14.78 23.33
CA PHE A 661 36.57 14.72 22.05
C PHE A 661 36.44 16.08 21.36
N LEU A 662 36.73 17.19 22.04
CA LEU A 662 36.77 18.53 21.45
C LEU A 662 37.76 18.65 20.28
N CYS A 663 38.84 17.86 20.27
CA CYS A 663 39.81 17.83 19.16
C CYS A 663 39.63 16.65 18.19
N HIS A 664 38.54 15.89 18.30
CA HIS A 664 38.28 14.74 17.44
C HIS A 664 38.04 15.14 15.97
N PRO A 665 38.55 14.40 14.96
CA PRO A 665 38.40 14.76 13.54
C PRO A 665 36.95 14.72 13.04
N ASN A 666 36.08 13.93 13.67
CA ASN A 666 34.64 13.92 13.35
C ASN A 666 33.93 15.07 14.07
N LEU A 667 33.43 16.02 13.29
CA LEU A 667 32.74 17.21 13.79
C LEU A 667 31.46 16.90 14.59
N TRP A 668 30.76 15.80 14.29
CA TRP A 668 29.57 15.40 15.06
C TRP A 668 29.91 15.02 16.51
N ILE A 669 31.04 14.33 16.70
CA ILE A 669 31.57 14.00 18.02
C ILE A 669 32.05 15.26 18.76
N CYS A 670 32.71 16.18 18.05
CA CYS A 670 33.12 17.47 18.60
C CYS A 670 31.91 18.30 19.07
N TYR A 671 30.87 18.43 18.24
CA TYR A 671 29.63 19.15 18.57
C TYR A 671 28.88 18.49 19.72
N GLY A 672 28.76 17.16 19.76
CA GLY A 672 28.16 16.43 20.88
C GLY A 672 28.90 16.65 22.20
N ALA A 673 30.24 16.72 22.17
CA ALA A 673 31.05 17.04 23.35
C ALA A 673 30.85 18.50 23.80
N VAL A 674 30.74 19.45 22.87
CA VAL A 674 30.43 20.87 23.17
C VAL A 674 29.05 21.03 23.80
N GLY A 675 28.02 20.36 23.26
CA GLY A 675 26.67 20.38 23.81
C GLY A 675 26.65 19.86 25.25
N PHE A 676 27.29 18.71 25.49
CA PHE A 676 27.45 18.17 26.85
C PHE A 676 28.14 19.16 27.79
N ILE A 677 29.28 19.74 27.39
CA ILE A 677 30.06 20.67 28.22
C ILE A 677 29.28 21.96 28.53
N THR A 678 28.48 22.45 27.57
CA THR A 678 27.63 23.63 27.75
C THR A 678 26.52 23.35 28.76
N VAL A 679 25.79 22.24 28.60
CA VAL A 679 24.77 21.80 29.57
C VAL A 679 25.36 21.58 30.97
N VAL A 680 26.55 21.00 31.06
CA VAL A 680 27.26 20.85 32.34
C VAL A 680 27.57 22.21 32.96
N ALA A 681 27.98 23.21 32.18
CA ALA A 681 28.22 24.55 32.70
C ALA A 681 26.93 25.20 33.24
N GLU A 682 25.78 25.00 32.60
CA GLU A 682 24.46 25.48 33.08
C GLU A 682 24.04 24.84 34.42
N HIS A 683 24.39 23.57 34.66
CA HIS A 683 24.02 22.83 35.88
C HIS A 683 24.97 23.05 37.07
N LEU A 684 26.02 23.85 36.85
CA LEU A 684 27.07 24.14 37.82
C LEU A 684 27.06 25.60 38.26
N ASN A 685 27.48 25.85 39.50
CA ASN A 685 27.68 27.22 39.96
C ASN A 685 28.90 27.81 39.23
N ILE A 686 28.90 29.13 38.97
CA ILE A 686 30.01 29.82 38.29
C ILE A 686 31.38 29.47 38.90
N ALA A 687 31.47 29.40 40.24
CA ALA A 687 32.69 28.98 40.93
C ALA A 687 33.10 27.52 40.62
N ASP A 688 32.16 26.58 40.52
CA ASP A 688 32.44 25.20 40.10
C ASP A 688 32.88 25.13 38.63
N VAL A 689 32.29 25.93 37.74
CA VAL A 689 32.71 26.03 36.33
C VAL A 689 34.17 26.47 36.25
N TYR A 690 34.56 27.52 36.97
CA TYR A 690 35.94 28.02 36.97
C TYR A 690 36.94 27.09 37.67
N CYS A 691 36.56 26.47 38.80
CA CYS A 691 37.47 25.64 39.58
C CYS A 691 37.58 24.19 39.07
N LYS A 692 36.55 23.65 38.40
CA LYS A 692 36.48 22.23 38.00
C LYS A 692 36.35 22.00 36.50
N LEU A 693 35.65 22.85 35.75
CA LEU A 693 35.46 22.63 34.30
C LEU A 693 36.54 23.32 33.47
N MET A 694 36.79 24.61 33.71
CA MET A 694 37.77 25.42 32.96
C MET A 694 39.20 24.84 32.92
N PRO A 695 39.75 24.21 33.97
CA PRO A 695 41.08 23.58 33.90
C PRO A 695 41.18 22.49 32.82
N HIS A 696 40.09 21.73 32.58
CA HIS A 696 40.04 20.70 31.56
C HIS A 696 39.77 21.24 30.14
N LEU A 697 39.20 22.46 30.02
CA LEU A 697 38.95 23.11 28.73
C LEU A 697 40.14 23.95 28.25
N THR A 698 40.93 24.51 29.17
CA THR A 698 42.11 25.35 28.89
C THR A 698 43.07 24.78 27.84
N PRO A 699 43.36 23.44 27.78
CA PRO A 699 44.20 22.86 26.73
C PRO A 699 43.60 22.95 25.31
N PHE A 700 42.29 23.05 25.17
CA PHE A 700 41.56 22.95 23.88
C PHE A 700 41.05 24.29 23.34
N ILE A 701 40.97 25.32 24.19
CA ILE A 701 40.55 26.69 23.81
C ILE A 701 41.74 27.57 23.41
N THR A 702 41.49 28.56 22.53
CA THR A 702 42.48 29.54 22.05
C THR A 702 42.51 30.82 22.88
N GLN A 703 41.41 31.17 23.54
CA GLN A 703 41.24 32.38 24.35
C GLN A 703 40.50 32.05 25.65
N PRO A 704 40.69 32.82 26.74
CA PRO A 704 39.94 32.62 27.98
C PRO A 704 38.47 33.05 27.82
N ILE A 705 37.55 32.21 28.29
CA ILE A 705 36.09 32.42 28.21
C ILE A 705 35.57 32.91 29.58
N ILE A 706 34.64 33.87 29.58
CA ILE A 706 34.03 34.43 30.80
C ILE A 706 32.83 33.59 31.28
N GLN A 707 32.01 33.10 30.36
CA GLN A 707 30.85 32.27 30.69
C GLN A 707 30.54 31.32 29.52
N ILE A 708 30.11 30.09 29.81
CA ILE A 708 29.82 29.04 28.82
C ILE A 708 28.29 28.85 28.77
N ASP A 709 27.58 29.86 28.28
CA ASP A 709 26.11 29.89 28.25
C ASP A 709 25.51 29.34 26.95
N LYS A 710 26.34 29.20 25.90
CA LYS A 710 25.89 28.81 24.56
C LYS A 710 27.00 28.05 23.84
N GLU A 711 26.64 26.96 23.17
CA GLU A 711 27.53 26.12 22.38
C GLU A 711 28.38 26.95 21.39
N ILE A 712 27.77 27.94 20.73
CA ILE A 712 28.42 28.80 19.74
C ILE A 712 29.60 29.60 20.31
N VAL A 713 29.56 29.96 21.61
CA VAL A 713 30.66 30.67 22.28
C VAL A 713 31.84 29.72 22.41
N LEU A 714 31.63 28.49 22.88
CA LEU A 714 32.69 27.50 22.99
C LEU A 714 33.25 27.15 21.61
N LEU A 715 32.40 26.87 20.62
CA LEU A 715 32.81 26.58 19.24
C LEU A 715 33.70 27.67 18.63
N SER A 716 33.38 28.96 18.87
CA SER A 716 34.14 30.08 18.31
C SER A 716 35.57 30.21 18.85
N VAL A 717 35.88 29.54 19.97
CA VAL A 717 37.17 29.64 20.68
C VAL A 717 37.95 28.33 20.66
N LEU A 718 37.39 27.21 20.20
CA LEU A 718 38.11 25.94 20.08
C LEU A 718 39.30 26.01 19.13
N LYS A 719 40.36 25.27 19.46
CA LYS A 719 41.45 24.95 18.53
C LYS A 719 40.92 24.01 17.43
N GLU A 720 41.48 24.12 16.22
CA GLU A 720 41.15 23.21 15.11
C GLU A 720 41.28 21.74 15.53
N PRO A 721 40.42 20.82 15.04
CA PRO A 721 40.51 19.40 15.35
C PRO A 721 41.81 18.75 14.80
N VAL A 722 42.08 17.50 15.18
CA VAL A 722 43.17 16.71 14.57
C VAL A 722 42.83 16.41 13.11
N SER A 723 43.82 16.46 12.22
CA SER A 723 43.63 16.05 10.83
C SER A 723 43.18 14.58 10.72
N ARG A 724 42.14 14.33 9.92
CA ARG A 724 41.56 12.99 9.70
C ARG A 724 42.63 11.99 9.22
N SER A 725 43.55 12.41 8.36
CA SER A 725 44.62 11.55 7.83
C SER A 725 45.58 11.08 8.93
N ILE A 726 46.00 11.99 9.80
CA ILE A 726 46.89 11.72 10.93
C ILE A 726 46.19 10.78 11.92
N PHE A 727 44.95 11.07 12.27
CA PHE A 727 44.15 10.25 13.18
C PHE A 727 43.93 8.82 12.66
N ASP A 728 43.43 8.66 11.43
CA ASP A 728 43.17 7.34 10.84
C ASP A 728 44.47 6.54 10.65
N TYR A 729 45.59 7.21 10.32
CA TYR A 729 46.89 6.55 10.15
C TYR A 729 47.50 6.10 11.49
N SER A 730 47.34 6.90 12.56
CA SER A 730 47.71 6.50 13.93
C SER A 730 46.84 5.34 14.44
N LEU A 731 45.53 5.37 14.21
CA LEU A 731 44.60 4.33 14.69
C LEU A 731 44.83 2.96 14.03
N ARG A 732 45.27 2.94 12.76
CA ARG A 732 45.63 1.72 12.02
C ARG A 732 47.00 1.13 12.38
N SER A 733 47.77 1.76 13.26
CA SER A 733 49.08 1.24 13.67
C SER A 733 48.93 0.05 14.64
N LYS A 734 49.67 -1.05 14.38
CA LYS A 734 49.63 -2.26 15.22
C LYS A 734 50.11 -1.99 16.65
N ASP A 735 51.13 -1.15 16.80
CA ASP A 735 51.80 -0.83 18.06
C ASP A 735 51.49 0.59 18.56
N ILE A 736 50.22 0.99 18.46
CA ILE A 736 49.71 2.32 18.87
C ILE A 736 50.10 2.70 20.32
N GLY A 737 50.22 1.73 21.24
CA GLY A 737 50.68 1.97 22.61
C GLY A 737 52.14 2.44 22.69
N SER A 738 53.00 1.91 21.83
CA SER A 738 54.41 2.29 21.75
C SER A 738 54.58 3.66 21.07
N LEU A 739 53.73 3.98 20.08
CA LEU A 739 53.62 5.34 19.52
C LEU A 739 53.29 6.37 20.60
N PHE A 740 52.23 6.15 21.40
CA PHE A 740 51.86 7.08 22.48
C PHE A 740 52.94 7.19 23.56
N ARG A 741 53.64 6.11 23.90
CA ARG A 741 54.78 6.15 24.83
C ARG A 741 55.89 7.06 24.31
N HIS A 742 56.18 7.04 23.01
CA HIS A 742 57.19 7.91 22.40
C HIS A 742 56.71 9.37 22.28
N LEU A 743 55.45 9.62 21.90
CA LEU A 743 54.87 10.97 21.92
C LEU A 743 54.92 11.61 23.32
N LEU A 744 54.66 10.83 24.38
CA LEU A 744 54.76 11.30 25.76
C LEU A 744 56.21 11.68 26.15
N LEU A 745 57.23 10.97 25.64
CA LEU A 745 58.63 11.33 25.84
C LEU A 745 58.98 12.64 25.11
N ARG A 746 58.47 12.83 23.89
CA ARG A 746 58.64 14.09 23.13
C ARG A 746 57.99 15.28 23.86
N GLN A 747 56.78 15.11 24.39
CA GLN A 747 56.13 16.12 25.22
C GLN A 747 56.93 16.42 26.50
N LYS A 748 57.45 15.39 27.19
CA LYS A 748 58.33 15.60 28.37
C LYS A 748 59.62 16.35 28.03
N LYS A 749 60.21 16.12 26.85
CA LYS A 749 61.35 16.90 26.36
C LYS A 749 60.97 18.36 26.13
N ARG A 750 59.83 18.63 25.45
CA ARG A 750 59.30 19.99 25.23
C ARG A 750 59.04 20.73 26.55
N ASN A 751 58.56 20.02 27.57
CA ASN A 751 58.30 20.55 28.90
C ASN A 751 59.55 20.62 29.82
N GLY A 752 60.75 20.33 29.31
CA GLY A 752 62.01 20.40 30.09
C GLY A 752 62.19 19.32 31.17
N LEU A 753 61.33 18.29 31.19
CA LEU A 753 61.36 17.20 32.19
C LEU A 753 62.42 16.13 31.90
N ILE A 754 62.96 16.09 30.67
CA ILE A 754 64.07 15.21 30.28
C ILE A 754 65.06 15.96 29.36
N PRO A 755 66.38 15.69 29.42
CA PRO A 755 67.37 16.42 28.61
C PRO A 755 67.30 16.05 27.12
N GLU A 756 67.10 14.77 26.83
CA GLU A 756 67.10 14.23 25.47
C GLU A 756 66.03 13.13 25.35
N CYS A 757 65.37 13.05 24.19
CA CYS A 757 64.38 12.01 23.92
C CYS A 757 65.10 10.85 23.22
N PRO A 758 65.07 9.62 23.76
CA PRO A 758 65.70 8.48 23.12
C PRO A 758 65.07 8.20 21.75
N ILE A 759 65.90 7.74 20.81
CA ILE A 759 65.47 7.28 19.48
C ILE A 759 64.51 6.08 19.68
N PRO A 760 63.43 5.93 18.88
CA PRO A 760 62.56 4.75 18.98
C PRO A 760 63.37 3.45 18.84
N GLU A 761 63.24 2.56 19.83
CA GLU A 761 63.93 1.26 19.85
C GLU A 761 63.47 0.35 18.69
N ASP A 762 62.24 0.54 18.21
CA ASP A 762 61.67 -0.17 17.06
C ASP A 762 61.74 0.69 15.78
N PRO A 763 62.40 0.22 14.70
CA PRO A 763 62.44 0.91 13.42
C PRO A 763 61.07 1.12 12.77
N ALA A 764 60.06 0.30 13.07
CA ALA A 764 58.70 0.50 12.56
C ALA A 764 58.07 1.79 13.12
N ILE A 765 58.30 2.10 14.41
CA ILE A 765 57.82 3.34 15.04
C ILE A 765 58.55 4.55 14.46
N ALA A 766 59.86 4.44 14.21
CA ALA A 766 60.63 5.51 13.56
C ALA A 766 60.12 5.82 12.14
N GLN A 767 59.76 4.78 11.36
CA GLN A 767 59.14 4.94 10.04
C GLN A 767 57.72 5.53 10.14
N LEU A 768 56.91 5.09 11.11
CA LEU A 768 55.56 5.60 11.36
C LEU A 768 55.59 7.10 11.68
N LEU A 769 56.44 7.52 12.61
CA LEU A 769 56.63 8.93 12.98
C LEU A 769 57.13 9.76 11.79
N LYS A 770 58.12 9.28 11.03
CA LYS A 770 58.60 9.98 9.82
C LYS A 770 57.47 10.20 8.79
N LYS A 771 56.56 9.23 8.66
CA LYS A 771 55.43 9.30 7.74
C LYS A 771 54.30 10.20 8.24
N LEU A 772 54.00 10.18 9.55
CA LEU A 772 53.07 11.13 10.18
C LEU A 772 53.57 12.58 10.04
N LEU A 773 54.86 12.83 10.29
CA LEU A 773 55.49 14.13 10.06
C LEU A 773 55.41 14.56 8.59
N SER A 774 55.56 13.63 7.63
CA SER A 774 55.37 13.93 6.20
C SER A 774 53.92 14.23 5.79
N GLN A 775 52.93 13.87 6.62
CA GLN A 775 51.53 14.25 6.46
C GLN A 775 51.19 15.58 7.13
N GLY A 776 52.18 16.30 7.67
CA GLY A 776 52.02 17.61 8.28
C GLY A 776 51.89 17.61 9.81
N MET A 777 52.10 16.48 10.49
CA MET A 777 51.92 16.37 11.94
C MET A 777 52.75 17.40 12.72
N THR A 778 52.05 18.32 13.37
CA THR A 778 52.60 19.39 14.20
C THR A 778 52.73 18.99 15.67
N GLU A 779 53.55 19.72 16.45
CA GLU A 779 53.64 19.52 17.91
C GLU A 779 52.28 19.68 18.61
N ALA A 780 51.43 20.58 18.12
CA ALA A 780 50.06 20.76 18.62
C ALA A 780 49.16 19.54 18.34
N GLU A 781 49.41 18.80 17.27
CA GLU A 781 48.71 17.54 16.98
C GLU A 781 49.25 16.37 17.80
N GLU A 782 50.54 16.36 18.17
CA GLU A 782 51.06 15.41 19.18
C GLU A 782 50.27 15.53 20.49
N ASP A 783 50.04 16.75 20.96
CA ASP A 783 49.34 17.01 22.23
C ASP A 783 47.85 16.66 22.13
N LYS A 784 47.18 16.94 21.00
CA LYS A 784 45.79 16.51 20.76
C LYS A 784 45.66 14.98 20.69
N LEU A 785 46.60 14.28 20.03
CA LEU A 785 46.63 12.82 19.99
C LEU A 785 46.88 12.22 21.38
N LEU A 786 47.74 12.84 22.20
CA LEU A 786 47.96 12.42 23.59
C LEU A 786 46.71 12.61 24.46
N ALA A 787 45.88 13.63 24.19
CA ALA A 787 44.57 13.77 24.84
C ALA A 787 43.59 12.65 24.44
N LEU A 788 43.57 12.26 23.16
CA LEU A 788 42.73 11.17 22.64
C LEU A 788 43.30 9.76 22.92
N LYS A 789 44.47 9.65 23.56
CA LYS A 789 45.21 8.40 23.80
C LYS A 789 44.33 7.25 24.30
N ASP A 790 43.62 7.46 25.41
CA ASP A 790 42.92 6.37 26.09
C ASP A 790 41.67 5.91 25.34
N PHE A 791 41.07 6.80 24.53
CA PHE A 791 40.05 6.43 23.55
C PHE A 791 40.64 5.64 22.38
N MET A 792 41.70 6.15 21.74
CA MET A 792 42.32 5.49 20.58
C MET A 792 42.90 4.10 20.93
N LEU A 793 43.43 3.92 22.14
CA LEU A 793 43.88 2.62 22.65
C LEU A 793 42.73 1.61 22.82
N LYS A 794 41.56 2.06 23.28
CA LYS A 794 40.37 1.19 23.39
C LYS A 794 39.79 0.87 22.01
N SER A 795 39.62 1.88 21.16
CA SER A 795 39.09 1.72 19.79
C SER A 795 39.99 0.83 18.91
N SER A 796 41.32 0.97 19.02
CA SER A 796 42.28 0.09 18.34
C SER A 796 42.17 -1.37 18.79
N LYS A 797 42.09 -1.63 20.10
CA LYS A 797 41.86 -2.99 20.65
C LYS A 797 40.52 -3.58 20.21
N ALA A 798 39.46 -2.76 20.19
CA ALA A 798 38.14 -3.19 19.72
C ALA A 798 38.19 -3.60 18.23
N LYS A 799 38.85 -2.79 17.38
CA LYS A 799 39.00 -3.08 15.95
C LYS A 799 39.93 -4.26 15.67
N ALA A 800 41.01 -4.44 16.42
CA ALA A 800 41.88 -5.61 16.31
C ALA A 800 41.12 -6.93 16.55
N ASN A 801 40.28 -6.97 17.59
CA ASN A 801 39.45 -8.14 17.91
C ASN A 801 38.37 -8.47 16.85
N VAL A 802 38.00 -7.51 15.99
CA VAL A 802 37.08 -7.73 14.86
C VAL A 802 37.85 -8.28 13.64
N VAL A 803 39.06 -7.79 13.39
CA VAL A 803 39.90 -8.22 12.26
C VAL A 803 40.27 -9.70 12.34
N ASP A 804 40.53 -10.23 13.53
CA ASP A 804 40.83 -11.67 13.72
C ASP A 804 39.63 -12.59 13.43
N GLN A 805 38.39 -12.08 13.42
CA GLN A 805 37.21 -12.85 13.00
C GLN A 805 36.91 -12.73 11.49
N SER A 806 37.35 -11.65 10.82
CA SER A 806 37.08 -11.43 9.40
C SER A 806 37.92 -12.27 8.43
N HIS A 807 38.99 -12.94 8.87
CA HIS A 807 39.85 -13.74 7.98
C HIS A 807 39.22 -15.05 7.46
N LEU A 808 37.96 -15.33 7.78
CA LEU A 808 37.13 -16.36 7.12
C LEU A 808 36.07 -15.78 6.15
N GLY A 809 36.01 -14.44 5.99
CA GLY A 809 34.97 -13.72 5.24
C GLY A 809 35.46 -12.53 4.41
N ASP A 810 36.75 -12.50 4.04
CA ASP A 810 37.46 -11.38 3.40
C ASP A 810 37.04 -11.07 1.92
N THR A 811 35.81 -11.39 1.53
CA THR A 811 35.19 -10.99 0.25
C THR A 811 34.18 -9.83 0.37
N MET A 812 33.85 -9.38 1.58
CA MET A 812 32.83 -8.33 1.80
C MET A 812 33.36 -6.87 1.88
N GLN A 813 34.58 -6.59 1.41
CA GLN A 813 35.11 -5.21 1.25
C GLN A 813 35.10 -4.67 -0.20
N SER A 814 34.23 -5.21 -1.05
CA SER A 814 33.70 -4.43 -2.18
C SER A 814 32.22 -4.12 -1.90
N GLY A 815 31.74 -2.95 -2.33
CA GLY A 815 30.34 -2.53 -2.16
C GLY A 815 29.35 -3.28 -3.06
N VAL A 816 29.57 -4.58 -3.25
CA VAL A 816 28.79 -5.50 -4.08
C VAL A 816 28.12 -6.49 -3.13
N ILE A 817 26.81 -6.37 -2.98
CA ILE A 817 26.00 -7.35 -2.25
C ILE A 817 25.86 -8.59 -3.13
N ASP A 818 26.46 -9.70 -2.72
CA ASP A 818 26.22 -10.99 -3.38
C ASP A 818 24.85 -11.54 -2.97
N LEU A 819 23.87 -11.30 -3.84
CA LEU A 819 22.49 -11.77 -3.66
C LEU A 819 22.40 -13.30 -3.59
N ALA A 820 23.35 -14.05 -4.16
CA ALA A 820 23.36 -15.51 -4.08
C ALA A 820 23.72 -15.99 -2.67
N ALA A 821 24.61 -15.28 -1.96
CA ALA A 821 24.97 -15.59 -0.57
C ALA A 821 23.81 -15.37 0.41
N LEU A 822 22.88 -14.46 0.08
CA LEU A 822 21.65 -14.19 0.85
C LEU A 822 20.49 -15.14 0.49
N GLY A 823 20.70 -16.15 -0.35
CA GLY A 823 19.64 -17.03 -0.85
C GLY A 823 18.66 -16.36 -1.83
N ILE A 824 18.91 -15.11 -2.22
CA ILE A 824 18.08 -14.34 -3.15
C ILE A 824 18.51 -14.70 -4.58
N MET A 825 17.95 -15.79 -5.11
CA MET A 825 18.13 -16.16 -6.51
C MET A 825 17.54 -15.11 -7.45
N GLY A 826 18.36 -14.17 -7.89
CA GLY A 826 18.02 -13.18 -8.92
C GLY A 826 17.52 -13.88 -10.18
N ARG A 827 16.27 -13.59 -10.58
CA ARG A 827 15.64 -14.18 -11.76
C ARG A 827 16.21 -13.53 -13.02
N HIS A 828 17.30 -14.11 -13.54
CA HIS A 828 17.93 -13.65 -14.77
C HIS A 828 17.00 -13.84 -15.98
N VAL A 829 16.82 -12.78 -16.79
CA VAL A 829 16.01 -12.79 -18.01
C VAL A 829 16.84 -12.27 -19.18
N ASP A 830 17.08 -13.12 -20.16
CA ASP A 830 17.75 -12.74 -21.41
C ASP A 830 16.83 -11.77 -22.21
N LEU A 831 17.27 -10.52 -22.34
CA LEU A 831 16.57 -9.48 -23.10
C LEU A 831 16.79 -9.62 -24.61
N VAL A 832 17.77 -10.41 -25.05
CA VAL A 832 18.15 -10.57 -26.46
C VAL A 832 17.35 -11.66 -27.15
N LYS A 833 16.87 -12.67 -26.39
CA LYS A 833 16.10 -13.79 -26.93
C LYS A 833 14.59 -13.63 -26.69
N PRO A 834 13.76 -13.51 -27.74
CA PRO A 834 12.34 -13.77 -27.57
C PRO A 834 12.17 -15.23 -27.11
N LYS A 835 11.10 -15.52 -26.35
CA LYS A 835 10.77 -16.91 -26.05
C LYS A 835 10.48 -17.61 -27.38
N HIS A 836 11.16 -18.71 -27.65
CA HIS A 836 10.73 -19.60 -28.71
C HIS A 836 9.35 -20.15 -28.32
N GLU A 837 8.32 -19.76 -29.08
CA GLU A 837 7.12 -20.56 -29.16
C GLU A 837 7.51 -21.89 -29.83
N SER A 838 7.02 -22.98 -29.26
CA SER A 838 7.34 -24.33 -29.70
C SER A 838 6.49 -24.68 -30.92
N GLU A 839 6.94 -24.30 -32.11
CA GLU A 839 6.41 -24.86 -33.36
C GLU A 839 6.84 -26.32 -33.53
N ASP A 840 5.90 -27.13 -34.01
CA ASP A 840 5.98 -28.58 -34.05
C ASP A 840 6.01 -29.08 -35.51
N LYS A 841 6.99 -29.96 -35.84
CA LYS A 841 7.15 -30.73 -37.10
C LYS A 841 7.45 -29.91 -38.39
N ARG A 842 8.52 -30.17 -39.15
CA ARG A 842 8.83 -31.45 -39.85
C ARG A 842 10.24 -31.41 -40.49
N ALA A 843 10.79 -32.59 -40.83
CA ALA A 843 12.20 -32.75 -41.23
C ALA A 843 12.46 -32.87 -42.76
N ARG A 844 13.66 -32.42 -43.19
CA ARG A 844 14.67 -33.10 -44.07
C ARG A 844 15.78 -32.08 -44.43
N LYS A 845 17.08 -32.33 -44.15
CA LYS A 845 18.07 -33.13 -44.93
C LYS A 845 18.13 -32.70 -46.42
N HIS A 846 19.26 -32.44 -47.08
CA HIS A 846 20.61 -33.06 -47.10
C HIS A 846 21.61 -32.03 -47.73
N THR A 847 22.95 -31.99 -47.62
CA THR A 847 24.02 -32.83 -46.99
C THR A 847 25.23 -31.91 -46.60
N LYS A 848 26.39 -32.48 -46.24
CA LYS A 848 27.75 -31.87 -46.19
C LYS A 848 28.68 -32.53 -47.22
N GLN A 849 29.81 -31.88 -47.53
CA GLN A 849 31.18 -32.43 -47.51
C GLN A 849 32.13 -31.21 -47.51
N ASP A 850 33.27 -31.13 -46.82
CA ASP A 850 34.30 -32.12 -46.39
C ASP A 850 34.80 -31.79 -44.95
N SER A 851 35.63 -32.56 -44.22
CA SER A 851 36.18 -33.94 -44.32
C SER A 851 36.71 -34.41 -42.94
N ASN A 852 37.24 -35.65 -42.88
CA ASN A 852 37.99 -36.32 -41.80
C ASN A 852 37.26 -37.00 -40.61
N MET A 853 37.02 -38.31 -40.82
CA MET A 853 37.35 -39.47 -39.93
C MET A 853 36.62 -39.68 -38.59
N ASN A 854 36.37 -40.92 -38.14
CA ASN A 854 36.13 -42.17 -38.89
C ASN A 854 35.24 -43.12 -38.06
N GLU A 855 34.56 -44.04 -38.74
CA GLU A 855 33.38 -44.79 -38.31
C GLU A 855 33.56 -45.84 -37.19
N GLU A 856 32.79 -45.69 -36.09
CA GLU A 856 32.29 -46.81 -35.25
C GLU A 856 30.80 -46.60 -34.87
N TRP A 857 30.01 -45.96 -35.75
CA TRP A 857 28.55 -45.87 -35.60
C TRP A 857 27.85 -46.67 -36.70
N LYS A 858 26.95 -47.59 -36.30
CA LYS A 858 26.17 -48.54 -37.11
C LYS A 858 26.88 -49.85 -37.49
N SER A 859 27.01 -50.72 -36.50
CA SER A 859 26.73 -52.14 -36.74
C SER A 859 25.82 -52.67 -35.63
N MET A 860 24.66 -53.19 -36.04
CA MET A 860 23.68 -53.95 -35.23
C MET A 860 22.87 -53.12 -34.20
N PHE A 861 21.54 -53.02 -34.33
CA PHE A 861 20.54 -54.03 -33.94
C PHE A 861 20.79 -54.49 -32.48
N GLY A 862 19.94 -54.30 -31.47
CA GLY A 862 18.50 -54.00 -31.45
C GLY A 862 17.73 -55.14 -30.77
N SER A 863 17.24 -54.92 -29.54
CA SER A 863 16.03 -55.51 -28.93
C SER A 863 15.86 -54.86 -27.54
N LEU A 864 14.68 -54.40 -27.09
CA LEU A 864 13.39 -55.07 -26.86
C LEU A 864 13.43 -56.14 -25.75
N GLU A 865 12.73 -55.76 -24.66
CA GLU A 865 11.96 -56.58 -23.71
C GLU A 865 12.64 -57.50 -22.66
N ASN A 866 12.24 -57.18 -21.43
CA ASN A 866 11.76 -58.06 -20.36
C ASN A 866 12.67 -58.92 -19.48
N ASN A 867 12.28 -58.85 -18.20
CA ASN A 867 12.23 -59.90 -17.18
C ASN A 867 13.48 -60.27 -16.36
N ASN A 868 13.25 -60.12 -15.05
CA ASN A 868 13.45 -61.14 -14.03
C ASN A 868 14.80 -61.26 -13.29
N ILE A 869 14.69 -60.97 -11.98
CA ILE A 869 14.95 -61.92 -10.87
C ILE A 869 16.42 -62.22 -10.51
N PHE A 870 16.77 -61.85 -9.26
CA PHE A 870 17.75 -62.50 -8.37
C PHE A 870 19.25 -62.37 -8.76
N ASN A 871 20.24 -62.50 -7.85
CA ASN A 871 20.33 -62.37 -6.39
C ASN A 871 21.83 -62.31 -5.98
N HIS A 872 22.11 -62.11 -4.69
CA HIS A 872 23.38 -62.41 -3.98
C HIS A 872 24.64 -61.52 -4.21
N GLY A 873 25.30 -61.20 -3.07
CA GLY A 873 26.72 -60.80 -2.97
C GLY A 873 27.63 -62.04 -2.83
N PRO A 874 28.53 -62.17 -1.82
CA PRO A 874 28.79 -61.29 -0.66
C PRO A 874 30.27 -61.13 -0.18
N HIS A 875 30.50 -60.35 0.89
CA HIS A 875 31.63 -60.38 1.88
C HIS A 875 33.10 -60.22 1.35
N ILE A 876 34.16 -59.85 2.11
CA ILE A 876 34.51 -59.96 3.54
C ILE A 876 35.30 -58.69 4.04
N ASP A 877 34.88 -58.12 5.18
CA ASP A 877 35.57 -57.66 6.43
C ASP A 877 37.09 -57.32 6.49
N PRO A 878 37.63 -56.72 7.59
CA PRO A 878 37.10 -55.68 8.52
C PRO A 878 38.11 -54.53 8.85
N LEU A 879 37.67 -53.45 9.52
CA LEU A 879 38.30 -52.84 10.72
C LEU A 879 37.61 -51.54 11.20
N GLN A 880 37.57 -51.37 12.53
CA GLN A 880 37.11 -50.20 13.31
C GLN A 880 38.35 -49.34 13.74
N VAL A 881 38.32 -48.07 14.19
CA VAL A 881 37.26 -47.08 14.53
C VAL A 881 37.88 -45.65 14.59
N THR A 882 37.04 -44.62 14.84
CA THR A 882 37.32 -43.16 15.02
C THR A 882 37.53 -42.33 13.73
N GLU A 883 37.00 -41.11 13.58
CA GLU A 883 35.75 -40.44 13.99
C GLU A 883 35.79 -39.02 13.37
N GLY A 884 34.65 -38.48 12.90
CA GLY A 884 34.54 -37.08 12.43
C GLY A 884 34.42 -36.87 10.91
N PRO A 885 33.20 -36.90 10.34
CA PRO A 885 32.95 -36.56 8.94
C PRO A 885 32.66 -35.07 8.73
N ALA A 886 33.36 -34.44 7.78
CA ALA A 886 33.04 -33.10 7.30
C ALA A 886 31.77 -33.09 6.41
N LEU A 887 30.95 -32.04 6.55
CA LEU A 887 29.75 -31.82 5.74
C LEU A 887 30.09 -31.34 4.33
N GLN A 888 29.64 -32.08 3.31
CA GLN A 888 29.49 -31.58 1.94
C GLN A 888 28.01 -31.23 1.67
N PRO A 889 27.69 -30.12 0.98
CA PRO A 889 26.31 -29.73 0.72
C PRO A 889 25.65 -30.63 -0.33
N ARG A 890 24.49 -31.22 0.00
CA ARG A 890 23.69 -32.04 -0.92
C ARG A 890 22.82 -31.18 -1.85
N LYS A 891 22.69 -31.65 -3.09
CA LYS A 891 21.88 -31.04 -4.15
C LYS A 891 20.38 -31.12 -3.86
N ALA A 892 19.65 -30.07 -4.21
CA ALA A 892 18.18 -30.02 -4.12
C ALA A 892 17.49 -30.97 -5.12
N ALA A 893 16.27 -31.39 -4.79
CA ALA A 893 15.53 -32.44 -5.48
C ALA A 893 14.67 -31.95 -6.67
N LEU A 894 14.19 -32.95 -7.43
CA LEU A 894 13.40 -32.83 -8.66
C LEU A 894 11.99 -32.23 -8.45
N PRO A 895 11.42 -31.50 -9.42
CA PRO A 895 9.99 -31.24 -9.48
C PRO A 895 9.25 -32.44 -10.11
N VAL A 896 8.17 -32.87 -9.46
CA VAL A 896 7.28 -33.96 -9.91
C VAL A 896 6.38 -33.48 -11.05
N VAL A 897 6.23 -34.32 -12.08
CA VAL A 897 5.26 -34.14 -13.17
C VAL A 897 3.94 -34.83 -12.82
N GLN A 898 2.81 -34.11 -12.86
CA GLN A 898 1.48 -34.73 -12.92
C GLN A 898 0.55 -34.08 -13.96
N SER A 899 0.08 -34.96 -14.86
CA SER A 899 -1.13 -34.89 -15.70
C SER A 899 -1.55 -33.55 -16.33
N VAL A 900 -1.33 -33.45 -17.65
CA VAL A 900 -2.15 -32.63 -18.55
C VAL A 900 -3.39 -33.44 -18.95
N GLY A 901 -4.59 -32.90 -18.75
CA GLY A 901 -5.84 -33.46 -19.24
C GLY A 901 -6.90 -32.37 -19.38
N GLY A 902 -7.47 -32.21 -20.58
CA GLY A 902 -8.56 -31.26 -20.85
C GLY A 902 -8.12 -29.82 -21.08
N ALA A 903 -7.99 -29.43 -22.34
CA ALA A 903 -7.88 -28.01 -22.71
C ALA A 903 -9.18 -27.28 -22.32
N SER A 904 -9.09 -26.33 -21.40
CA SER A 904 -10.18 -25.45 -21.01
C SER A 904 -9.70 -23.99 -21.06
N THR A 905 -10.56 -23.11 -21.54
CA THR A 905 -10.32 -21.67 -21.70
C THR A 905 -10.37 -20.94 -20.36
N TYR A 906 -9.58 -21.37 -19.39
CA TYR A 906 -9.27 -20.56 -18.22
C TYR A 906 -8.37 -19.41 -18.63
N GLN A 907 -8.90 -18.18 -18.58
CA GLN A 907 -8.07 -17.00 -18.36
C GLN A 907 -7.22 -17.29 -17.11
N ARG A 908 -5.92 -17.56 -17.32
CA ARG A 908 -4.98 -17.68 -16.20
C ARG A 908 -5.00 -16.35 -15.47
N ARG A 909 -5.55 -16.34 -14.25
CA ARG A 909 -5.33 -15.28 -13.26
C ARG A 909 -3.82 -15.21 -13.01
N LEU A 910 -3.15 -14.37 -13.79
CA LEU A 910 -1.75 -14.01 -13.57
C LEU A 910 -1.74 -13.12 -12.34
N THR A 911 -0.88 -13.44 -11.38
CA THR A 911 -0.61 -12.53 -10.27
C THR A 911 -0.12 -11.20 -10.85
N THR A 912 -0.59 -10.09 -10.30
CA THR A 912 -0.20 -8.70 -10.63
C THR A 912 1.31 -8.57 -10.79
N CYS A 913 2.10 -9.02 -9.82
CA CYS A 913 3.56 -8.99 -9.87
C CYS A 913 4.17 -9.74 -11.08
N LYS A 914 3.45 -10.71 -11.66
CA LYS A 914 3.88 -11.41 -12.89
C LYS A 914 3.49 -10.63 -14.15
N THR A 915 2.34 -9.96 -14.15
CA THR A 915 1.93 -9.04 -15.22
C THR A 915 2.82 -7.80 -15.26
N GLU A 916 3.10 -7.20 -14.10
CA GLU A 916 4.05 -6.09 -13.92
C GLU A 916 5.48 -6.51 -14.34
N LEU A 917 5.94 -7.70 -13.91
CA LEU A 917 7.23 -8.22 -14.38
C LEU A 917 7.24 -8.46 -15.90
N GLN A 918 6.14 -8.90 -16.50
CA GLN A 918 6.02 -9.04 -17.95
C GLN A 918 6.04 -7.69 -18.66
N GLN A 919 5.36 -6.67 -18.14
CA GLN A 919 5.38 -5.29 -18.66
C GLN A 919 6.77 -4.67 -18.51
N LEU A 920 7.41 -4.81 -17.36
CA LEU A 920 8.77 -4.32 -17.12
C LEU A 920 9.80 -5.02 -18.03
N VAL A 921 9.71 -6.34 -18.20
CA VAL A 921 10.55 -7.09 -19.15
C VAL A 921 10.28 -6.65 -20.59
N GLN A 922 9.03 -6.37 -20.95
CA GLN A 922 8.68 -5.87 -22.28
C GLN A 922 9.25 -4.47 -22.52
N GLN A 923 9.05 -3.53 -21.58
CA GLN A 923 9.62 -2.18 -21.62
C GLN A 923 11.16 -2.21 -21.69
N LYS A 924 11.82 -3.10 -20.94
CA LYS A 924 13.28 -3.26 -20.98
C LYS A 924 13.78 -3.91 -22.28
N ARG A 925 12.98 -4.75 -22.92
CA ARG A 925 13.26 -5.26 -24.27
C ARG A 925 13.11 -4.17 -25.32
N GLU A 926 12.04 -3.39 -25.27
CA GLU A 926 11.80 -2.25 -26.16
C GLU A 926 12.94 -1.22 -26.05
N GLN A 927 13.34 -0.87 -24.83
CA GLN A 927 14.50 -0.03 -24.56
C GLN A 927 15.79 -0.61 -25.19
N CYS A 928 16.08 -1.90 -24.95
CA CYS A 928 17.27 -2.56 -25.52
C CYS A 928 17.23 -2.62 -27.07
N THR A 929 16.05 -2.78 -27.68
CA THR A 929 15.90 -2.74 -29.15
C THR A 929 16.07 -1.34 -29.70
N ALA A 930 15.58 -0.30 -29.03
CA ALA A 930 15.76 1.09 -29.43
C ALA A 930 17.24 1.50 -29.36
N GLU A 931 17.94 1.14 -28.28
CA GLU A 931 19.39 1.35 -28.13
C GLU A 931 20.20 0.61 -29.22
N ARG A 932 19.79 -0.62 -29.58
CA ARG A 932 20.45 -1.38 -30.66
C ARG A 932 20.17 -0.80 -32.05
N MET A 933 18.95 -0.34 -32.33
CA MET A 933 18.61 0.35 -33.57
C MET A 933 19.37 1.67 -33.69
N ALA A 934 19.43 2.48 -32.62
CA ALA A 934 20.23 3.70 -32.60
C ALA A 934 21.71 3.41 -32.90
N LYS A 935 22.28 2.37 -32.29
CA LYS A 935 23.65 1.96 -32.53
C LYS A 935 23.90 1.47 -33.97
N GLN A 936 22.98 0.68 -34.55
CA GLN A 936 23.07 0.28 -35.96
C GLN A 936 22.89 1.47 -36.91
N MET A 937 22.05 2.45 -36.59
CA MET A 937 21.91 3.66 -37.40
C MET A 937 23.21 4.46 -37.40
N MET A 938 23.86 4.63 -36.24
CA MET A 938 25.19 5.25 -36.13
C MET A 938 26.24 4.48 -36.95
N GLU A 939 26.34 3.15 -36.78
CA GLU A 939 27.26 2.28 -37.53
C GLU A 939 26.98 2.30 -39.05
N SER A 940 25.72 2.51 -39.47
CA SER A 940 25.35 2.63 -40.90
C SER A 940 25.58 4.01 -41.52
N THR A 941 25.93 5.01 -40.71
CA THR A 941 26.24 6.37 -41.21
C THR A 941 27.73 6.50 -41.57
N GLU A 942 28.59 5.58 -41.11
CA GLU A 942 29.97 5.45 -41.59
C GLU A 942 30.01 4.66 -42.92
N TRP A 943 29.93 5.35 -44.06
CA TRP A 943 30.26 4.73 -45.36
C TRP A 943 31.35 5.47 -46.15
N GLU A 944 32.36 4.71 -46.56
CA GLU A 944 33.41 5.05 -47.53
C GLU A 944 34.20 6.35 -47.30
N SER A 945 34.95 6.40 -46.20
CA SER A 945 36.25 7.08 -46.20
C SER A 945 37.24 6.34 -47.12
N ARG A 946 37.06 6.43 -48.44
CA ARG A 946 38.14 6.06 -49.38
C ARG A 946 39.32 6.97 -49.06
N PRO A 947 40.51 6.45 -48.73
CA PRO A 947 41.68 7.31 -48.58
C PRO A 947 41.88 8.06 -49.90
N PRO A 948 42.27 9.36 -49.86
CA PRO A 948 42.49 10.11 -51.08
C PRO A 948 43.55 9.39 -51.93
N PRO A 949 43.38 9.36 -53.27
CA PRO A 949 44.26 8.59 -54.14
C PRO A 949 45.73 8.99 -53.91
N PRO A 950 46.68 8.03 -53.93
CA PRO A 950 48.08 8.30 -53.62
C PRO A 950 48.63 9.45 -54.48
N GLY A 951 49.08 10.52 -53.82
CA GLY A 951 49.57 11.74 -54.49
C GLY A 951 48.61 12.94 -54.49
N TRP A 952 47.41 12.84 -53.88
CA TRP A 952 46.60 14.04 -53.63
C TRP A 952 47.31 14.99 -52.65
N HIS A 953 47.46 16.24 -53.04
CA HIS A 953 47.92 17.33 -52.17
C HIS A 953 47.11 18.60 -52.48
N PRO A 954 46.83 19.45 -51.48
CA PRO A 954 46.18 20.74 -51.73
C PRO A 954 47.08 21.61 -52.61
N LYS A 955 46.50 22.19 -53.68
CA LYS A 955 47.24 23.01 -54.66
C LYS A 955 47.36 24.50 -54.28
N GLY A 956 46.81 24.91 -53.12
CA GLY A 956 46.85 26.31 -52.64
C GLY A 956 46.11 27.32 -53.52
N LEU A 957 45.25 26.86 -54.43
CA LEU A 957 44.57 27.67 -55.43
C LEU A 957 43.33 28.33 -54.82
N LEU A 958 43.24 29.66 -54.88
CA LEU A 958 42.10 30.40 -54.32
C LEU A 958 40.84 30.18 -55.18
N VAL A 959 39.86 29.43 -54.65
CA VAL A 959 38.62 29.08 -55.37
C VAL A 959 37.54 30.16 -55.24
N ALA A 960 37.39 30.76 -54.06
CA ALA A 960 36.39 31.79 -53.80
C ALA A 960 36.86 32.81 -52.75
N HIS A 961 36.35 34.04 -52.84
CA HIS A 961 36.59 35.10 -51.85
C HIS A 961 35.23 35.63 -51.35
N LEU A 962 35.00 35.53 -50.03
CA LEU A 962 33.69 35.72 -49.41
C LEU A 962 33.69 36.94 -48.48
N HIS A 963 33.03 38.02 -48.90
CA HIS A 963 33.06 39.34 -48.25
C HIS A 963 31.69 39.80 -47.72
N GLU A 964 30.84 38.88 -47.23
CA GLU A 964 29.55 39.26 -46.63
C GLU A 964 29.61 39.66 -45.15
N HIS A 965 30.63 39.24 -44.41
CA HIS A 965 30.80 39.63 -43.02
C HIS A 965 31.35 41.06 -42.93
N LYS A 966 30.81 41.86 -42.00
CA LYS A 966 31.16 43.29 -41.83
C LYS A 966 32.25 43.53 -40.79
N SER A 967 32.67 42.48 -40.09
CA SER A 967 33.71 42.51 -39.06
C SER A 967 34.45 41.17 -39.02
N ALA A 968 35.50 41.08 -38.21
CA ALA A 968 36.37 39.90 -38.12
C ALA A 968 35.57 38.61 -37.87
N VAL A 969 35.82 37.60 -38.70
CA VAL A 969 35.28 36.24 -38.55
C VAL A 969 36.06 35.54 -37.44
N ASN A 970 35.38 35.15 -36.37
CA ASN A 970 36.01 34.57 -35.18
C ASN A 970 36.21 33.05 -35.30
N ARG A 971 35.28 32.35 -35.99
CA ARG A 971 35.35 30.89 -36.14
C ARG A 971 34.63 30.39 -37.39
N ILE A 972 35.13 29.26 -37.90
CA ILE A 972 34.57 28.49 -39.00
C ILE A 972 34.46 27.02 -38.58
N ARG A 973 33.35 26.35 -38.94
CA ARG A 973 33.15 24.89 -38.83
C ARG A 973 32.42 24.36 -40.06
N VAL A 974 32.71 23.12 -40.44
CA VAL A 974 32.04 22.39 -41.53
C VAL A 974 31.04 21.41 -40.89
N SER A 975 29.91 21.15 -41.54
CA SER A 975 28.98 20.08 -41.13
C SER A 975 29.60 18.70 -41.31
N GLU A 976 29.14 17.70 -40.56
CA GLU A 976 29.60 16.30 -40.71
C GLU A 976 29.31 15.75 -42.12
N GLU A 977 28.19 16.14 -42.73
CA GLU A 977 27.82 15.84 -44.13
C GLU A 977 28.71 16.55 -45.19
N HIS A 978 29.66 17.39 -44.78
CA HIS A 978 30.55 18.23 -45.60
C HIS A 978 29.90 19.14 -46.68
N SER A 979 28.57 19.12 -46.81
CA SER A 979 27.80 19.90 -47.79
C SER A 979 27.73 21.41 -47.47
N ILE A 980 27.80 21.77 -46.18
CA ILE A 980 27.74 23.17 -45.73
C ILE A 980 28.85 23.50 -44.71
N PHE A 981 29.17 24.78 -44.59
CA PHE A 981 30.00 25.30 -43.51
C PHE A 981 29.40 26.57 -42.90
N ALA A 982 29.66 26.80 -41.62
CA ALA A 982 29.17 27.92 -40.84
C ALA A 982 30.32 28.84 -40.41
N THR A 983 30.12 30.15 -40.50
CA THR A 983 31.07 31.18 -40.04
C THR A 983 30.38 32.12 -39.05
N CYS A 984 31.06 32.50 -37.96
CA CYS A 984 30.58 33.53 -37.03
C CYS A 984 31.53 34.73 -36.99
N SER A 985 30.99 35.92 -36.73
CA SER A 985 31.74 37.18 -36.75
C SER A 985 31.40 38.09 -35.58
N ASN A 986 32.32 39.01 -35.29
CA ASN A 986 32.04 40.17 -34.43
C ASN A 986 31.01 41.15 -35.02
N ASP A 987 30.49 40.93 -36.23
CA ASP A 987 29.34 41.69 -36.73
C ASP A 987 27.99 41.24 -36.12
N GLY A 988 28.02 40.26 -35.20
CA GLY A 988 26.84 39.73 -34.52
C GLY A 988 26.04 38.74 -35.37
N THR A 989 26.60 38.30 -36.52
CA THR A 989 25.94 37.37 -37.43
C THR A 989 26.66 36.03 -37.55
N ILE A 990 25.87 35.00 -37.89
CA ILE A 990 26.36 33.71 -38.37
C ILE A 990 25.87 33.52 -39.79
N LYS A 991 26.76 33.06 -40.67
CA LYS A 991 26.47 32.77 -42.07
C LYS A 991 26.70 31.30 -42.36
N ILE A 992 25.75 30.68 -43.05
CA ILE A 992 25.83 29.31 -43.55
C ILE A 992 26.11 29.37 -45.05
N TRP A 993 27.08 28.58 -45.48
CA TRP A 993 27.61 28.54 -46.84
C TRP A 993 27.49 27.11 -47.37
N ASP A 994 27.29 26.98 -48.67
CA ASP A 994 27.14 25.69 -49.35
C ASP A 994 28.38 25.43 -50.19
N CYS A 995 29.06 24.32 -49.90
CA CYS A 995 30.32 23.94 -50.54
C CYS A 995 30.14 23.67 -52.04
N GLN A 996 29.05 23.01 -52.41
CA GLN A 996 28.78 22.60 -53.80
C GLN A 996 28.50 23.81 -54.71
N LYS A 997 27.89 24.87 -54.18
CA LYS A 997 27.64 26.13 -54.92
C LYS A 997 28.89 26.99 -55.16
N MET A 998 30.04 26.61 -54.59
CA MET A 998 31.32 27.29 -54.80
C MET A 998 32.20 26.62 -55.88
N GLU A 999 32.01 25.32 -56.14
CA GLU A 999 32.74 24.57 -57.17
C GLU A 999 31.85 24.24 -58.38
N GLY A 1000 31.69 25.18 -59.30
CA GLY A 1000 30.90 24.98 -60.53
C GLY A 1000 30.91 26.16 -61.49
N LYS A 1001 30.25 26.01 -62.67
CA LYS A 1001 30.17 27.07 -63.71
C LYS A 1001 29.38 28.32 -63.29
N THR A 1002 28.65 28.26 -62.18
CA THR A 1002 27.87 29.37 -61.59
C THR A 1002 28.25 29.53 -60.11
N THR A 1003 29.51 29.90 -59.86
CA THR A 1003 30.03 30.20 -58.52
C THR A 1003 29.20 31.28 -57.84
N THR A 1004 28.57 30.95 -56.71
CA THR A 1004 27.78 31.92 -55.93
C THR A 1004 28.52 32.28 -54.64
N THR A 1005 29.00 33.52 -54.53
CA THR A 1005 29.80 34.01 -53.38
C THR A 1005 28.96 34.54 -52.22
N ARG A 1006 27.70 34.11 -52.10
CA ARG A 1006 26.74 34.56 -51.07
C ARG A 1006 26.39 33.45 -50.09
N SER A 1007 26.05 33.84 -48.86
CA SER A 1007 25.59 32.89 -47.84
C SER A 1007 24.18 32.40 -48.16
N VAL A 1008 23.90 31.13 -47.85
CA VAL A 1008 22.58 30.50 -48.03
C VAL A 1008 21.62 30.94 -46.92
N LEU A 1009 22.13 31.10 -45.70
CA LEU A 1009 21.39 31.60 -44.54
C LEU A 1009 22.26 32.59 -43.75
N THR A 1010 21.65 33.63 -43.19
CA THR A 1010 22.28 34.55 -42.23
C THR A 1010 21.40 34.66 -40.98
N TYR A 1011 21.95 34.36 -39.82
CA TYR A 1011 21.35 34.60 -38.51
C TYR A 1011 21.92 35.89 -37.93
N SER A 1012 21.05 36.84 -37.54
CA SER A 1012 21.46 38.18 -37.09
C SER A 1012 20.82 38.63 -35.76
N ARG A 1013 20.00 37.79 -35.12
CA ARG A 1013 19.30 38.10 -33.87
C ARG A 1013 19.91 37.42 -32.63
N ILE A 1014 21.25 37.30 -32.59
CA ILE A 1014 21.95 36.54 -31.55
C ILE A 1014 22.20 37.39 -30.29
N GLY A 1015 22.23 38.72 -30.40
CA GLY A 1015 22.21 39.64 -29.25
C GLY A 1015 23.57 40.00 -28.65
N GLY A 1016 24.67 39.67 -29.32
CA GLY A 1016 26.04 40.04 -28.93
C GLY A 1016 27.04 39.67 -30.04
N HIS A 1017 28.35 39.78 -29.79
CA HIS A 1017 29.36 39.39 -30.76
C HIS A 1017 29.66 37.89 -30.65
N VAL A 1018 29.50 37.15 -31.74
CA VAL A 1018 29.56 35.68 -31.71
C VAL A 1018 31.00 35.19 -31.75
N LYS A 1019 31.50 34.64 -30.63
CA LYS A 1019 32.91 34.24 -30.49
C LYS A 1019 33.19 32.83 -31.00
N THR A 1020 32.25 31.89 -30.83
CA THR A 1020 32.46 30.50 -31.20
C THR A 1020 31.16 29.80 -31.61
N LEU A 1021 31.29 28.73 -32.41
CA LEU A 1021 30.21 27.92 -32.97
C LEU A 1021 30.67 26.46 -33.14
N SER A 1022 29.75 25.50 -33.02
CA SER A 1022 29.97 24.08 -33.36
C SER A 1022 28.68 23.44 -33.90
N PHE A 1023 28.81 22.51 -34.84
CA PHE A 1023 27.69 21.64 -35.22
C PHE A 1023 27.51 20.55 -34.17
N CYS A 1024 26.25 20.25 -33.82
CA CYS A 1024 25.92 19.18 -32.89
C CYS A 1024 25.87 17.84 -33.64
N GLN A 1025 26.74 16.89 -33.26
CA GLN A 1025 26.93 15.63 -33.97
C GLN A 1025 25.62 14.86 -34.18
N GLY A 1026 25.45 14.27 -35.37
CA GLY A 1026 24.24 13.51 -35.73
C GLY A 1026 22.93 14.32 -35.76
N SER A 1027 22.99 15.66 -35.83
CA SER A 1027 21.81 16.51 -35.78
C SER A 1027 21.90 17.75 -36.70
N HIS A 1028 20.75 18.30 -37.08
CA HIS A 1028 20.67 19.53 -37.88
C HIS A 1028 20.75 20.82 -37.04
N TYR A 1029 21.46 20.81 -35.90
CA TYR A 1029 21.56 21.96 -35.00
C TYR A 1029 22.99 22.50 -34.89
N LEU A 1030 23.09 23.82 -34.76
CA LEU A 1030 24.32 24.56 -34.55
C LEU A 1030 24.29 25.21 -33.16
N ALA A 1031 25.24 24.84 -32.30
CA ALA A 1031 25.49 25.48 -31.01
C ALA A 1031 26.37 26.73 -31.19
N VAL A 1032 26.01 27.79 -30.50
CA VAL A 1032 26.56 29.14 -30.67
C VAL A 1032 26.82 29.76 -29.31
N ALA A 1033 27.98 30.38 -29.10
CA ALA A 1033 28.25 31.19 -27.91
C ALA A 1033 28.69 32.62 -28.26
N SER A 1034 28.18 33.58 -27.50
CA SER A 1034 28.38 35.03 -27.67
C SER A 1034 29.06 35.62 -26.42
N ASP A 1035 29.73 36.77 -26.57
CA ASP A 1035 30.45 37.44 -25.46
C ASP A 1035 29.56 38.06 -24.38
N ASN A 1036 28.26 38.17 -24.63
CA ASN A 1036 27.24 38.46 -23.62
C ASN A 1036 26.94 37.25 -22.69
N GLY A 1037 27.67 36.13 -22.81
CA GLY A 1037 27.47 34.91 -22.03
C GLY A 1037 26.31 34.02 -22.51
N SER A 1038 25.57 34.42 -23.54
CA SER A 1038 24.46 33.61 -24.06
C SER A 1038 24.95 32.48 -24.95
N ILE A 1039 24.31 31.31 -24.78
CA ILE A 1039 24.44 30.15 -25.65
C ILE A 1039 23.10 29.92 -26.36
N GLN A 1040 23.13 29.72 -27.68
CA GLN A 1040 21.93 29.52 -28.50
C GLN A 1040 22.08 28.31 -29.41
N LEU A 1041 20.96 27.62 -29.66
CA LEU A 1041 20.86 26.52 -30.62
C LEU A 1041 20.05 26.98 -31.85
N LEU A 1042 20.64 26.83 -33.03
CA LEU A 1042 20.05 27.23 -34.31
C LEU A 1042 19.80 26.01 -35.18
N ALA A 1043 18.57 25.79 -35.63
CA ALA A 1043 18.25 24.72 -36.57
C ALA A 1043 18.71 25.10 -37.99
N VAL A 1044 19.45 24.21 -38.67
CA VAL A 1044 20.02 24.43 -40.01
C VAL A 1044 19.46 23.40 -40.99
N GLU A 1045 18.30 23.70 -41.57
CA GLU A 1045 17.70 22.87 -42.63
C GLU A 1045 18.36 23.15 -43.98
N ALA A 1046 19.16 22.20 -44.49
CA ALA A 1046 19.94 22.40 -45.72
C ALA A 1046 19.11 22.54 -47.01
N ASN A 1047 17.91 21.92 -47.07
CA ASN A 1047 17.18 21.72 -48.34
C ASN A 1047 15.97 22.64 -48.56
N LYS A 1048 15.52 23.43 -47.57
CA LYS A 1048 14.50 24.49 -47.74
C LYS A 1048 14.77 25.65 -46.76
N PRO A 1049 15.28 26.82 -47.21
CA PRO A 1049 15.50 27.94 -46.30
C PRO A 1049 14.15 28.51 -45.84
N PRO A 1050 13.85 28.55 -44.52
CA PRO A 1050 12.60 29.14 -44.03
C PRO A 1050 12.60 30.66 -44.25
N LYS A 1051 11.43 31.23 -44.61
CA LYS A 1051 11.27 32.68 -44.88
C LYS A 1051 11.63 33.60 -43.70
N SER A 1052 11.80 33.03 -42.50
CA SER A 1052 12.41 33.68 -41.35
C SER A 1052 13.11 32.61 -40.49
N PRO A 1053 14.41 32.73 -40.17
CA PRO A 1053 15.06 31.81 -39.26
C PRO A 1053 14.45 31.93 -37.85
N LYS A 1054 13.95 30.82 -37.29
CA LYS A 1054 13.50 30.76 -35.90
C LYS A 1054 14.69 30.58 -34.98
N VAL A 1055 15.00 31.60 -34.18
CA VAL A 1055 15.96 31.51 -33.09
C VAL A 1055 15.20 30.99 -31.87
N HIS A 1056 15.58 29.82 -31.35
CA HIS A 1056 15.03 29.27 -30.12
C HIS A 1056 15.93 29.67 -28.94
N THR A 1057 15.50 30.69 -28.18
CA THR A 1057 16.12 31.07 -26.91
C THR A 1057 15.61 30.15 -25.79
N SER A 1058 16.15 28.94 -25.71
CA SER A 1058 15.80 27.98 -24.66
C SER A 1058 16.56 28.29 -23.36
N GLN A 1059 15.86 28.31 -22.23
CA GLN A 1059 16.49 28.18 -20.91
C GLN A 1059 17.04 26.77 -20.77
N THR A 1060 18.33 26.62 -20.45
CA THR A 1060 18.92 25.31 -20.15
C THR A 1060 18.70 25.00 -18.68
N ARG A 1061 18.23 23.79 -18.35
CA ARG A 1061 17.87 23.38 -16.99
C ARG A 1061 18.51 22.03 -16.63
N PHE A 1062 19.00 21.92 -15.40
CA PHE A 1062 19.48 20.69 -14.81
C PHE A 1062 18.37 20.09 -13.94
N TRP A 1063 18.08 18.80 -14.13
CA TRP A 1063 17.06 18.07 -13.39
C TRP A 1063 17.71 16.92 -12.60
N ASP A 1064 17.65 17.00 -11.28
CA ASP A 1064 17.93 15.87 -10.40
C ASP A 1064 16.59 15.15 -10.10
N LEU A 1065 16.42 13.99 -10.73
CA LEU A 1065 15.20 13.18 -10.61
C LEU A 1065 15.07 12.48 -9.25
N ALA A 1066 16.15 12.37 -8.47
CA ALA A 1066 16.13 11.79 -7.14
C ALA A 1066 15.85 12.85 -6.06
N TYR A 1067 16.34 14.08 -6.28
CA TYR A 1067 16.19 15.22 -5.37
C TYR A 1067 15.77 16.47 -6.14
N PRO A 1068 14.47 16.69 -6.40
CA PRO A 1068 13.97 17.85 -7.14
C PRO A 1068 14.52 19.20 -6.66
N GLU A 1069 14.72 19.37 -5.35
CA GLU A 1069 15.33 20.58 -4.75
C GLU A 1069 16.78 20.86 -5.21
N ARG A 1070 17.46 19.91 -5.84
CA ARG A 1070 18.78 20.08 -6.48
C ARG A 1070 18.71 20.39 -7.98
N SER A 1071 17.51 20.49 -8.56
CA SER A 1071 17.29 20.94 -9.92
C SER A 1071 17.41 22.47 -10.01
N TYR A 1072 18.05 23.00 -11.05
CA TYR A 1072 18.26 24.45 -11.21
C TYR A 1072 18.38 24.88 -12.67
N ILE A 1073 18.24 26.18 -12.91
CA ILE A 1073 18.41 26.79 -14.25
C ILE A 1073 19.91 26.99 -14.49
N VAL A 1074 20.44 26.33 -15.53
CA VAL A 1074 21.86 26.33 -15.91
C VAL A 1074 22.21 27.55 -16.77
N ALA A 1075 21.27 27.99 -17.61
CA ALA A 1075 21.40 29.23 -18.38
C ALA A 1075 20.02 29.89 -18.57
N GLY A 1076 19.93 31.18 -18.27
CA GLY A 1076 18.73 31.99 -18.49
C GLY A 1076 18.46 32.25 -19.98
N GLY A 1077 17.21 32.57 -20.32
CA GLY A 1077 16.84 33.05 -21.65
C GLY A 1077 17.37 34.46 -21.89
N ALA A 1078 17.51 34.86 -23.15
CA ALA A 1078 18.03 36.19 -23.52
C ALA A 1078 17.18 37.39 -23.05
N SER A 1079 16.01 37.13 -22.45
CA SER A 1079 15.11 38.13 -21.84
C SER A 1079 15.14 38.14 -20.30
N ASP A 1080 15.87 37.22 -19.66
CA ASP A 1080 15.91 37.13 -18.20
C ASP A 1080 16.88 38.17 -17.64
N SER A 1081 16.40 38.99 -16.69
CA SER A 1081 17.21 40.03 -16.07
C SER A 1081 18.27 39.44 -15.12
N LEU A 1082 19.40 40.14 -14.97
CA LEU A 1082 20.61 39.70 -14.26
C LEU A 1082 20.42 39.28 -12.78
N HIS A 1083 19.24 39.49 -12.21
CA HIS A 1083 18.81 38.84 -10.96
C HIS A 1083 17.71 37.82 -11.26
N CYS A 1084 18.10 36.58 -11.50
CA CYS A 1084 17.16 35.46 -11.52
C CYS A 1084 16.64 35.22 -10.08
N PRO A 1085 15.32 35.22 -9.82
CA PRO A 1085 14.79 34.87 -8.51
C PRO A 1085 15.14 33.41 -8.19
N SER A 1086 15.32 33.07 -6.91
CA SER A 1086 15.57 31.69 -6.52
C SER A 1086 14.34 30.82 -6.82
N VAL A 1087 14.48 30.01 -7.87
CA VAL A 1087 13.51 28.98 -8.25
C VAL A 1087 13.85 27.71 -7.49
N PHE A 1088 12.84 27.15 -6.82
CA PHE A 1088 12.94 25.84 -6.16
C PHE A 1088 11.89 24.90 -6.75
N TYR A 1089 12.25 23.63 -6.90
CA TYR A 1089 11.35 22.61 -7.42
C TYR A 1089 10.93 21.69 -6.28
N ASN A 1090 9.62 21.53 -6.09
CA ASN A 1090 9.07 20.69 -5.02
C ASN A 1090 8.25 19.54 -5.63
N ARG A 1091 8.33 18.34 -5.05
CA ARG A 1091 7.59 17.15 -5.47
C ARG A 1091 6.18 17.19 -4.89
N LYS A 1092 5.16 17.15 -5.76
CA LYS A 1092 3.76 17.03 -5.33
C LYS A 1092 3.09 15.88 -6.07
N ILE A 1093 2.42 15.01 -5.34
CA ILE A 1093 1.55 13.99 -5.94
C ILE A 1093 0.25 14.68 -6.33
N ILE A 1094 -0.12 14.57 -7.61
CA ILE A 1094 -1.37 15.08 -8.18
C ILE A 1094 -1.96 13.94 -9.00
N GLU A 1095 -3.19 13.51 -8.68
CA GLU A 1095 -3.89 12.40 -9.37
C GLU A 1095 -3.04 11.12 -9.49
N GLY A 1096 -2.34 10.75 -8.41
CA GLY A 1096 -1.45 9.58 -8.36
C GLY A 1096 -0.17 9.68 -9.20
N THR A 1097 0.04 10.79 -9.90
CA THR A 1097 1.27 11.07 -10.67
C THR A 1097 2.17 12.01 -9.88
N GLU A 1098 3.47 11.73 -9.86
CA GLU A 1098 4.44 12.62 -9.23
C GLU A 1098 4.77 13.80 -10.15
N VAL A 1099 4.28 14.98 -9.78
CA VAL A 1099 4.49 16.22 -10.52
C VAL A 1099 5.49 17.08 -9.75
N VAL A 1100 6.64 17.35 -10.38
CA VAL A 1100 7.61 18.30 -9.84
C VAL A 1100 7.19 19.72 -10.24
N GLN A 1101 6.80 20.53 -9.26
CA GLN A 1101 6.28 21.88 -9.47
C GLN A 1101 7.36 22.94 -9.22
N GLU A 1102 7.47 23.90 -10.14
CA GLU A 1102 8.39 25.05 -10.08
C GLU A 1102 7.80 26.18 -9.22
N ILE A 1103 8.46 26.50 -8.11
CA ILE A 1103 8.04 27.54 -7.16
C ILE A 1103 9.01 28.73 -7.24
N HIS A 1104 8.46 29.89 -7.60
CA HIS A 1104 9.21 31.13 -7.73
C HIS A 1104 9.20 31.92 -6.42
N SER A 1105 10.35 32.03 -5.75
CA SER A 1105 10.45 32.82 -4.52
C SER A 1105 10.47 34.33 -4.83
N LYS A 1106 9.43 35.06 -4.40
CA LYS A 1106 9.48 36.52 -4.32
C LYS A 1106 10.20 36.91 -3.02
N GLN A 1107 11.48 37.28 -3.12
CA GLN A 1107 12.20 37.86 -1.98
C GLN A 1107 11.46 39.11 -1.48
N LYS A 1108 11.01 39.08 -0.22
CA LYS A 1108 10.70 40.31 0.53
C LYS A 1108 12.03 40.97 0.88
N SER A 1109 12.14 42.27 0.62
CA SER A 1109 13.27 43.09 1.04
C SER A 1109 13.27 43.25 2.57
N GLY A 1110 13.99 42.36 3.26
CA GLY A 1110 14.33 42.47 4.68
C GLY A 1110 15.74 43.02 4.85
N SER A 1111 15.96 43.84 5.87
CA SER A 1111 17.23 44.52 6.15
C SER A 1111 18.37 43.55 6.52
N THR A 1112 19.58 43.96 6.16
CA THR A 1112 20.86 43.28 6.39
C THR A 1112 21.23 43.16 7.87
N GLU A 1113 21.57 41.94 8.32
CA GLU A 1113 22.61 41.70 9.33
C GLU A 1113 23.48 40.52 8.87
N ASP A 1114 24.74 40.50 9.31
CA ASP A 1114 25.83 39.73 8.70
C ASP A 1114 25.82 38.23 9.01
N VAL A 1115 26.26 37.43 8.02
CA VAL A 1115 26.61 36.01 8.19
C VAL A 1115 28.11 35.81 7.81
N PRO A 1116 28.91 35.05 8.59
CA PRO A 1116 30.36 34.97 8.38
C PRO A 1116 30.83 34.23 7.11
N ARG A 1117 32.13 34.35 6.82
CA ARG A 1117 32.78 33.97 5.56
C ARG A 1117 32.87 32.46 5.30
N ARG A 1118 33.01 32.14 4.01
CA ARG A 1118 32.99 30.80 3.38
C ARG A 1118 34.14 29.88 3.83
N GLY A 1119 33.86 28.57 3.79
CA GLY A 1119 34.87 27.52 3.58
C GLY A 1119 35.35 27.48 2.10
N PRO A 1120 35.97 26.38 1.64
CA PRO A 1120 36.50 26.30 0.26
C PRO A 1120 35.38 26.49 -0.77
N GLU A 1121 35.60 27.39 -1.72
CA GLU A 1121 34.55 27.79 -2.66
C GLU A 1121 34.09 26.61 -3.53
N SER A 1122 32.79 26.34 -3.53
CA SER A 1122 32.17 25.56 -4.59
C SER A 1122 32.49 26.21 -5.93
N LEU A 1123 33.10 25.47 -6.86
CA LEU A 1123 33.48 25.99 -8.18
C LEU A 1123 32.29 26.70 -8.83
N PRO A 1124 32.50 27.88 -9.45
CA PRO A 1124 31.41 28.70 -9.96
C PRO A 1124 30.53 27.96 -10.98
N VAL A 1125 29.22 28.24 -10.94
CA VAL A 1125 28.19 27.48 -11.68
C VAL A 1125 28.24 27.72 -13.20
N GLY A 1126 28.76 28.87 -13.64
CA GLY A 1126 28.97 29.22 -15.05
C GLY A 1126 30.42 29.64 -15.33
N HIS A 1127 30.74 29.98 -16.58
CA HIS A 1127 31.98 30.73 -16.87
C HIS A 1127 31.81 32.19 -16.47
N HIS A 1128 32.83 32.78 -15.84
CA HIS A 1128 32.79 34.16 -15.33
C HIS A 1128 33.45 35.17 -16.27
N ASP A 1129 34.18 34.70 -17.28
CA ASP A 1129 34.78 35.48 -18.37
C ASP A 1129 34.34 34.90 -19.73
N ILE A 1130 34.76 35.54 -20.81
CA ILE A 1130 34.36 35.24 -22.19
C ILE A 1130 34.76 33.80 -22.55
N ILE A 1131 33.78 33.03 -23.04
CA ILE A 1131 34.00 31.69 -23.62
C ILE A 1131 34.86 31.83 -24.88
N THR A 1132 36.08 31.30 -24.83
CA THR A 1132 37.07 31.33 -25.91
C THR A 1132 36.93 30.17 -26.89
N ASP A 1133 36.46 29.01 -26.42
CA ASP A 1133 36.27 27.82 -27.25
C ASP A 1133 35.01 27.05 -26.87
N ILE A 1134 34.42 26.36 -27.87
CA ILE A 1134 33.38 25.35 -27.68
C ILE A 1134 33.66 24.16 -28.60
N ALA A 1135 33.57 22.96 -28.04
CA ALA A 1135 33.66 21.69 -28.73
C ALA A 1135 32.50 20.80 -28.28
N THR A 1136 32.12 19.84 -29.12
CA THR A 1136 31.06 18.88 -28.84
C THR A 1136 31.59 17.49 -29.14
N PHE A 1137 31.38 16.53 -28.23
CA PHE A 1137 31.78 15.15 -28.44
C PHE A 1137 30.72 14.20 -27.89
N GLN A 1138 30.50 13.08 -28.56
CA GLN A 1138 29.45 12.13 -28.21
C GLN A 1138 30.05 10.80 -27.75
N THR A 1139 29.57 10.30 -26.62
CA THR A 1139 29.81 8.91 -26.17
C THR A 1139 28.44 8.22 -26.04
N THR A 1140 28.13 7.53 -24.93
CA THR A 1140 26.77 7.04 -24.67
C THR A 1140 25.78 8.17 -24.40
N GLN A 1141 26.27 9.36 -24.07
CA GLN A 1141 25.55 10.64 -23.98
C GLN A 1141 26.34 11.71 -24.76
N GLY A 1142 25.64 12.74 -25.24
CA GLY A 1142 26.29 13.89 -25.88
C GLY A 1142 26.87 14.83 -24.83
N PHE A 1143 28.06 15.39 -25.08
CA PHE A 1143 28.72 16.33 -24.19
C PHE A 1143 29.18 17.58 -24.95
N ILE A 1144 29.16 18.72 -24.26
CA ILE A 1144 29.66 20.00 -24.76
C ILE A 1144 30.83 20.40 -23.87
N VAL A 1145 31.98 20.75 -24.44
CA VAL A 1145 33.13 21.32 -23.72
C VAL A 1145 33.22 22.79 -24.05
N THR A 1146 33.44 23.63 -23.05
CA THR A 1146 33.66 25.07 -23.21
C THR A 1146 34.94 25.47 -22.48
N ALA A 1147 35.77 26.29 -23.13
CA ALA A 1147 36.92 26.94 -22.50
C ALA A 1147 36.61 28.43 -22.31
N SER A 1148 37.03 29.00 -21.19
CA SER A 1148 36.90 30.41 -20.84
C SER A 1148 38.27 31.10 -20.83
N ARG A 1149 38.27 32.42 -20.98
CA ARG A 1149 39.47 33.26 -21.01
C ARG A 1149 40.22 33.29 -19.68
N ASP A 1150 39.51 33.05 -18.57
CA ASP A 1150 40.07 32.83 -17.23
C ASP A 1150 40.92 31.54 -17.10
N GLY A 1151 41.02 30.73 -18.17
CA GLY A 1151 41.77 29.48 -18.22
C GLY A 1151 40.97 28.25 -17.77
N ILE A 1152 39.69 28.41 -17.44
CA ILE A 1152 38.84 27.31 -16.96
C ILE A 1152 38.21 26.58 -18.16
N VAL A 1153 38.31 25.25 -18.17
CA VAL A 1153 37.62 24.36 -19.10
C VAL A 1153 36.52 23.61 -18.36
N LYS A 1154 35.29 23.63 -18.90
CA LYS A 1154 34.12 22.96 -18.32
C LYS A 1154 33.49 22.01 -19.33
N VAL A 1155 33.11 20.83 -18.85
CA VAL A 1155 32.40 19.79 -19.60
C VAL A 1155 30.96 19.74 -19.12
N TRP A 1156 30.04 19.94 -20.04
CA TRP A 1156 28.59 19.87 -19.89
C TRP A 1156 28.07 18.59 -20.54
N LYS A 1157 26.92 18.13 -20.07
CA LYS A 1157 26.24 16.88 -20.46
C LYS A 1157 24.81 17.20 -20.89
#